data_AF-A0A0C9W208-F1
#
_entry.id   AF-A0A0C9W208-F1
#
_cell.length_a   1.000
_cell.length_b   1.000
_cell.length_c   1.000
_cell.angle_alpha   90.00
_cell.angle_beta   90.00
_cell.angle_gamma   90.00
#
_symmetry.space_group_name_H-M   'P 1'
#
loop_
_entity.id
_entity.type
_entity.pdbx_description
1 polymer ?
#
loop_
_entity_poly.entity_id
_entity_poly.type
_entity_poly.pdbx_seq_one_letter_code
_entity_poly.pdbx_strand_id
1 'polypeptide(L)'
;LALTGVDKRLNTQYSIEPTANYFRGNRNVNVIRDYDSIICFTAFIPVTSALYIYPLPNPAFVLKSSLHLKIPMRVRDGEDPVYVHPHLVPNICLGDVGVRARVMMFFPRLYDADLQSAAPLTPLQLQAIYEDGFYPAVSDIAPDQLTNWPVNYAGARIRARNHNGSLQYGTRPFPQERAERFGYEVRARLAAKYPWAQSIVFMTQVKGIKEAHQHTPGDELRAAVSLENALQELDPRVSRQGYCYVDVGLELSQAGCAYQWRTDGHARLVEAFTELNAREAANVTRRSARGYERDYSAGLIHVSGCRVNLGASRERGSTATYMQAYTTDKAPIQHLEGGRHGLTLKGSQALHGSPPEYMENIHRVYMDASHRHDSAARLEFRVPLSHAQEYALDFPPELMLTTLCVYPRVDWWQWRALRLLALSRCVTLQNLSPPQLRYRTTALMLTAAIVYLTNALHSRPDDDQAGRELMCAALPLTNDYNLGVMMIEPNATRVEDDLLPTCPFGAFFLRDIEWPPAADCPRFHWGRHMRDTTFIRYLGHNPLELWRHHNQVAFIPTQAVSKKRVPTRKGMTKLHSSRLAEVEIHPHARSLVFPLAGRPRDVGNDQPDNDRLGEFSDDDDDDRDLATTVTHMWLQFASDMLQKCGNLKGQPYLASHCRLTPAARLAVTEDVFRTSNLATVFYRVRWKTATRAEWGSAFERLFPPPGREPPVQPQNYPTMQYYHQWSELKGRVPHHYAQTIHSRLRLMFDQLTWMARPYCDRVWMYQPGDGFRTLPPAWEHQAPQVLLHPRVFHPEWE
;
A
#
# COMPACT_ATOMS: atom_id res chain seq x y z
N LEU A 1 -18.91 18.41 12.56
CA LEU A 1 -18.07 19.63 12.44
C LEU A 1 -16.64 19.36 11.93
N ALA A 2 -15.66 18.89 12.71
CA ALA A 2 -14.26 18.83 12.26
C ALA A 2 -13.99 17.95 11.00
N LEU A 3 -14.83 16.96 10.73
CA LEU A 3 -14.70 16.06 9.57
C LEU A 3 -15.47 16.53 8.34
N THR A 4 -16.65 17.10 8.52
CA THR A 4 -17.61 17.40 7.43
C THR A 4 -17.88 18.90 7.26
N GLY A 5 -17.48 19.75 8.20
CA GLY A 5 -17.88 21.16 8.27
C GLY A 5 -19.35 21.38 8.65
N VAL A 6 -20.16 20.32 8.72
CA VAL A 6 -21.60 20.41 9.06
C VAL A 6 -21.81 20.30 10.58
N ASP A 7 -22.65 21.19 11.11
CA ASP A 7 -23.32 21.03 12.40
C ASP A 7 -24.81 20.74 12.19
N LYS A 8 -25.18 19.46 12.30
CA LYS A 8 -26.57 18.99 12.13
C LYS A 8 -27.52 19.54 13.20
N ARG A 9 -27.02 19.96 14.38
CA ARG A 9 -27.86 20.49 15.47
C ARG A 9 -28.33 21.90 15.18
N LEU A 10 -27.45 22.70 14.57
CA LEU A 10 -27.72 24.09 14.21
C LEU A 10 -28.18 24.24 12.76
N ASN A 11 -28.15 23.16 11.97
CA ASN A 11 -28.37 23.16 10.53
C ASN A 11 -27.46 24.15 9.80
N THR A 12 -26.18 24.17 10.18
CA THR A 12 -25.18 25.15 9.71
C THR A 12 -24.00 24.45 9.05
N GLN A 13 -23.57 24.98 7.90
CA GLN A 13 -22.32 24.61 7.24
C GLN A 13 -21.24 25.65 7.57
N TYR A 14 -20.12 25.19 8.12
CA TYR A 14 -18.98 26.03 8.42
C TYR A 14 -18.01 26.03 7.24
N SER A 15 -17.46 27.20 6.95
CA SER A 15 -16.35 27.40 6.01
C SER A 15 -15.11 27.84 6.76
N ILE A 16 -13.95 27.35 6.33
CA ILE A 16 -12.66 27.82 6.81
C ILE A 16 -12.11 28.78 5.75
N GLU A 17 -11.73 29.98 6.16
CA GLU A 17 -11.02 30.93 5.29
C GLU A 17 -9.57 31.09 5.77
N PRO A 18 -8.64 30.22 5.30
CA PRO A 18 -7.26 30.27 5.77
C PRO A 18 -6.57 31.59 5.44
N THR A 19 -6.94 32.22 4.32
CA THR A 19 -6.26 33.44 3.85
C THR A 19 -6.61 34.67 4.68
N ALA A 20 -7.59 34.61 5.58
CA ALA A 20 -7.87 35.68 6.54
C ALA A 20 -6.66 36.01 7.45
N ASN A 21 -5.75 35.05 7.62
CA ASN A 21 -4.47 35.21 8.33
C ASN A 21 -3.32 35.64 7.40
N TYR A 22 -3.61 36.34 6.30
CA TYR A 22 -2.58 36.88 5.41
C TYR A 22 -1.58 37.78 6.18
N PHE A 23 -0.35 37.84 5.67
CA PHE A 23 0.71 38.66 6.25
C PHE A 23 0.32 40.15 6.27
N ARG A 24 0.47 40.81 7.43
CA ARG A 24 0.24 42.26 7.59
C ARG A 24 1.60 42.92 7.81
N GLY A 25 1.90 43.98 7.05
CA GLY A 25 3.22 44.62 6.89
C GLY A 25 3.88 45.26 8.13
N ASN A 26 3.45 44.93 9.35
CA ASN A 26 4.03 45.42 10.60
C ASN A 26 4.49 44.24 11.48
N ARG A 27 5.45 43.45 10.98
CA ARG A 27 6.02 42.29 11.68
C ARG A 27 7.53 42.23 11.47
N ASN A 28 8.25 41.87 12.53
CA ASN A 28 9.69 41.58 12.46
C ASN A 28 9.87 40.15 11.95
N VAL A 29 10.04 40.00 10.62
CA VAL A 29 10.27 38.72 9.98
C VAL A 29 11.77 38.44 9.96
N ASN A 30 12.17 37.27 10.43
CA ASN A 30 13.52 36.77 10.25
C ASN A 30 13.61 36.08 8.90
N VAL A 31 14.44 36.60 8.00
CA VAL A 31 14.73 36.01 6.69
C VAL A 31 16.16 35.52 6.70
N ILE A 32 16.36 34.24 6.41
CA ILE A 32 17.68 33.60 6.35
C ILE A 32 17.88 33.04 4.94
N ARG A 33 19.10 33.22 4.40
CA ARG A 33 19.54 32.61 3.15
C ARG A 33 20.56 31.50 3.42
N ASP A 34 20.51 30.42 2.65
CA ASP A 34 21.47 29.31 2.74
C ASP A 34 21.69 28.60 1.40
N TYR A 35 22.67 27.68 1.38
CA TYR A 35 22.87 26.70 0.31
C TYR A 35 22.52 25.32 0.84
N ASP A 36 21.55 24.64 0.23
CA ASP A 36 21.03 23.35 0.72
C ASP A 36 21.78 22.16 0.13
N SER A 37 22.05 22.20 -1.17
CA SER A 37 22.74 21.12 -1.89
C SER A 37 23.50 21.60 -3.12
N ILE A 38 24.54 20.85 -3.51
CA ILE A 38 25.34 21.08 -4.72
C ILE A 38 25.34 19.81 -5.57
N ILE A 39 25.15 19.97 -6.88
CA ILE A 39 25.15 18.87 -7.85
C ILE A 39 26.05 19.25 -9.02
N CYS A 40 27.13 18.52 -9.24
CA CYS A 40 28.07 18.76 -10.33
C CYS A 40 28.22 17.53 -11.22
N PHE A 41 28.08 17.72 -12.54
CA PHE A 41 28.39 16.69 -13.55
C PHE A 41 29.70 17.00 -14.26
N THR A 42 30.62 16.04 -14.28
CA THR A 42 31.99 16.21 -14.78
C THR A 42 32.48 14.96 -15.52
N ALA A 43 33.50 15.13 -16.37
CA ALA A 43 34.19 14.00 -17.02
C ALA A 43 35.22 13.31 -16.10
N PHE A 44 35.54 13.91 -14.96
CA PHE A 44 36.49 13.42 -13.95
C PHE A 44 35.82 13.37 -12.57
N ILE A 45 36.45 12.73 -11.59
CA ILE A 45 35.98 12.72 -10.20
C ILE A 45 36.53 13.98 -9.52
N PRO A 46 35.69 14.97 -9.17
CA PRO A 46 36.16 16.30 -8.78
C PRO A 46 36.23 16.47 -7.25
N VAL A 47 36.76 15.50 -6.52
CA VAL A 47 36.73 15.51 -5.05
C VAL A 47 38.11 15.82 -4.47
N THR A 48 38.17 16.70 -3.48
CA THR A 48 39.43 17.13 -2.82
C THR A 48 39.72 16.37 -1.53
N SER A 49 38.84 15.43 -1.15
CA SER A 49 38.92 14.60 0.05
C SER A 49 38.95 13.11 -0.29
N ALA A 50 39.25 12.25 0.71
CA ALA A 50 39.31 10.80 0.53
C ALA A 50 37.97 10.22 0.04
N LEU A 51 38.04 9.35 -0.97
CA LEU A 51 36.89 8.69 -1.57
C LEU A 51 36.70 7.28 -1.00
N TYR A 52 35.51 6.97 -0.50
CA TYR A 52 35.16 5.65 0.00
C TYR A 52 34.43 4.87 -1.10
N ILE A 53 35.19 4.14 -1.92
CA ILE A 53 34.66 3.43 -3.10
C ILE A 53 33.89 2.18 -2.67
N TYR A 54 32.78 1.86 -3.34
CA TYR A 54 32.06 0.61 -3.22
C TYR A 54 32.59 -0.42 -4.25
N PRO A 55 33.36 -1.45 -3.85
CA PRO A 55 33.74 -2.55 -4.74
C PRO A 55 32.51 -3.24 -5.38
N LEU A 56 31.44 -3.38 -4.60
CA LEU A 56 30.14 -3.84 -5.04
C LEU A 56 29.13 -2.70 -4.86
N PRO A 57 28.61 -2.10 -5.96
CA PRO A 57 27.66 -0.99 -5.84
C PRO A 57 26.38 -1.38 -5.13
N ASN A 58 25.90 -0.51 -4.23
CA ASN A 58 24.63 -0.71 -3.54
C ASN A 58 23.45 -0.26 -4.43
N PRO A 59 22.52 -1.15 -4.81
CA PRO A 59 21.37 -0.81 -5.66
C PRO A 59 20.38 0.14 -4.99
N ALA A 60 20.44 0.30 -3.67
CA ALA A 60 19.64 1.28 -2.94
C ALA A 60 20.12 2.73 -3.17
N PHE A 61 21.37 2.92 -3.58
CA PHE A 61 21.97 4.25 -3.80
C PHE A 61 21.94 4.71 -5.27
N VAL A 62 21.37 3.90 -6.17
CA VAL A 62 21.14 4.28 -7.57
C VAL A 62 20.19 5.47 -7.65
N LEU A 63 20.48 6.43 -8.52
CA LEU A 63 19.61 7.56 -8.79
C LEU A 63 18.39 7.08 -9.58
N LYS A 64 17.23 7.05 -8.92
CA LYS A 64 15.94 6.62 -9.51
C LYS A 64 14.96 7.76 -9.73
N SER A 65 15.11 8.86 -8.97
CA SER A 65 14.20 10.00 -9.01
C SER A 65 14.79 11.16 -9.81
N SER A 66 13.90 11.94 -10.41
CA SER A 66 14.28 13.13 -11.17
C SER A 66 15.03 14.13 -10.31
N LEU A 67 16.12 14.67 -10.85
CA LEU A 67 16.80 15.85 -10.33
C LEU A 67 16.22 17.14 -10.91
N HIS A 68 15.11 17.09 -11.65
CA HIS A 68 14.52 18.25 -12.35
C HIS A 68 15.52 19.00 -13.26
N LEU A 69 16.56 18.30 -13.71
CA LEU A 69 17.60 18.80 -14.60
C LEU A 69 17.70 17.92 -15.84
N LYS A 70 18.12 18.53 -16.95
CA LYS A 70 18.66 17.82 -18.11
C LYS A 70 20.13 18.18 -18.26
N ILE A 71 20.96 17.17 -18.49
CA ILE A 71 22.41 17.31 -18.62
C ILE A 71 22.80 16.82 -20.02
N PRO A 72 23.65 17.53 -20.76
CA PRO A 72 24.11 17.06 -22.06
C PRO A 72 25.02 15.85 -21.86
N MET A 73 24.64 14.72 -22.44
CA MET A 73 25.40 13.47 -22.41
C MET A 73 25.51 12.89 -23.81
N ARG A 74 26.68 12.34 -24.15
CA ARG A 74 26.89 11.69 -25.45
C ARG A 74 26.38 10.25 -25.40
N VAL A 75 25.18 10.05 -25.93
CA VAL A 75 24.45 8.76 -25.90
C VAL A 75 24.80 7.85 -27.08
N ARG A 76 25.31 8.40 -28.19
CA ARG A 76 25.70 7.69 -29.41
C ARG A 76 27.05 8.16 -29.93
N ASP A 77 27.68 7.36 -30.79
CA ASP A 77 29.04 7.62 -31.25
C ASP A 77 29.03 8.57 -32.43
N GLY A 78 30.00 9.48 -32.49
CA GLY A 78 30.06 10.51 -33.53
C GLY A 78 28.92 11.54 -33.50
N GLU A 79 27.90 11.38 -32.65
CA GLU A 79 26.78 12.32 -32.50
C GLU A 79 27.03 13.37 -31.41
N ASP A 80 26.33 14.50 -31.53
CA ASP A 80 26.34 15.57 -30.53
C ASP A 80 25.68 15.12 -29.21
N PRO A 81 26.10 15.68 -28.06
CA PRO A 81 25.46 15.40 -26.78
C PRO A 81 23.97 15.75 -26.77
N VAL A 82 23.16 14.87 -26.19
CA VAL A 82 21.71 15.07 -26.01
C VAL A 82 21.43 15.42 -24.56
N TYR A 83 20.51 16.36 -24.33
CA TYR A 83 20.05 16.75 -22.99
C TYR A 83 19.12 15.68 -22.41
N VAL A 84 19.66 14.86 -21.50
CA VAL A 84 18.93 13.75 -20.88
C VAL A 84 18.68 13.98 -19.40
N HIS A 85 17.61 13.40 -18.88
CA HIS A 85 17.38 13.38 -17.45
C HIS A 85 18.29 12.33 -16.79
N PRO A 86 19.14 12.69 -15.81
CA PRO A 86 20.15 11.77 -15.27
C PRO A 86 19.57 10.46 -14.70
N HIS A 87 18.41 10.50 -14.04
CA HIS A 87 17.75 9.32 -13.48
C HIS A 87 17.23 8.31 -14.52
N LEU A 88 17.18 8.68 -15.80
CA LEU A 88 16.85 7.77 -16.90
C LEU A 88 18.11 7.13 -17.51
N VAL A 89 19.30 7.58 -17.13
CA VAL A 89 20.57 7.00 -17.58
C VAL A 89 21.02 5.94 -16.56
N PRO A 90 21.35 4.71 -16.98
CA PRO A 90 21.89 3.69 -16.09
C PRO A 90 23.10 4.21 -15.32
N ASN A 91 23.09 4.01 -14.00
CA ASN A 91 24.08 4.58 -13.10
C ASN A 91 24.32 3.71 -11.87
N ILE A 92 25.48 3.93 -11.23
CA ILE A 92 25.83 3.32 -9.93
C ILE A 92 26.36 4.38 -8.97
N CYS A 93 26.20 4.12 -7.68
CA CYS A 93 26.96 4.82 -6.64
C CYS A 93 28.38 4.28 -6.61
N LEU A 94 29.34 5.12 -6.99
CA LEU A 94 30.76 4.77 -6.99
C LEU A 94 31.30 4.79 -5.56
N GLY A 95 30.98 5.83 -4.79
CA GLY A 95 31.54 6.02 -3.46
C GLY A 95 30.99 7.25 -2.73
N ASP A 96 31.28 7.32 -1.45
CA ASP A 96 30.98 8.47 -0.60
C ASP A 96 32.26 9.28 -0.32
N VAL A 97 32.13 10.58 -0.08
CA VAL A 97 33.20 11.48 0.34
C VAL A 97 32.74 12.16 1.63
N GLY A 98 33.52 11.97 2.70
CA GLY A 98 33.13 12.41 4.03
C GLY A 98 31.76 11.86 4.44
N VAL A 99 30.95 12.73 5.07
CA VAL A 99 29.59 12.41 5.53
C VAL A 99 28.51 12.92 4.56
N ARG A 100 28.85 13.88 3.70
CA ARG A 100 27.87 14.74 3.01
C ARG A 100 27.92 14.66 1.49
N ALA A 101 28.99 14.11 0.91
CA ALA A 101 29.16 14.04 -0.53
C ALA A 101 29.11 12.60 -1.06
N ARG A 102 28.59 12.44 -2.27
CA ARG A 102 28.48 11.16 -2.97
C ARG A 102 28.85 11.31 -4.43
N VAL A 103 29.62 10.34 -4.94
CA VAL A 103 30.01 10.24 -6.34
C VAL A 103 29.23 9.12 -7.01
N MET A 104 28.55 9.46 -8.10
CA MET A 104 27.80 8.55 -8.97
C MET A 104 28.48 8.45 -10.33
N MET A 105 28.44 7.28 -10.94
CA MET A 105 28.96 7.03 -12.29
C MET A 105 27.80 6.65 -13.22
N PHE A 106 27.68 7.38 -14.34
CA PHE A 106 26.63 7.21 -15.34
C PHE A 106 27.16 6.59 -16.62
N PHE A 107 26.32 5.82 -17.31
CA PHE A 107 26.63 5.11 -18.57
C PHE A 107 25.73 5.58 -19.71
N PRO A 108 26.03 6.73 -20.36
CA PRO A 108 25.15 7.33 -21.36
C PRO A 108 24.85 6.45 -22.58
N ARG A 109 25.75 5.56 -22.97
CA ARG A 109 25.52 4.65 -24.12
C ARG A 109 24.49 3.54 -23.86
N LEU A 110 24.05 3.40 -22.61
CA LEU A 110 22.94 2.51 -22.23
C LEU A 110 21.62 3.27 -22.07
N TYR A 111 21.60 4.57 -22.34
CA TYR A 111 20.37 5.36 -22.32
C TYR A 111 19.44 4.93 -23.46
N ASP A 112 18.17 4.76 -23.12
CA ASP A 112 17.10 4.48 -24.05
C ASP A 112 15.99 5.53 -23.84
N ALA A 113 15.65 6.25 -24.91
CA ALA A 113 14.66 7.32 -24.88
C ALA A 113 13.23 6.80 -24.72
N ASP A 114 12.98 5.53 -25.07
CA ASP A 114 11.66 4.91 -25.02
C ASP A 114 11.32 4.37 -23.62
N LEU A 115 12.32 4.27 -22.73
CA LEU A 115 12.12 3.79 -21.36
C LEU A 115 11.69 4.91 -20.40
N GLN A 116 10.69 4.61 -19.57
CA GLN A 116 10.22 5.50 -18.49
C GLN A 116 11.14 5.50 -17.26
N SER A 117 12.11 4.58 -17.20
CA SER A 117 13.08 4.46 -16.11
C SER A 117 14.39 3.87 -16.61
N ALA A 118 15.53 4.25 -16.03
CA ALA A 118 16.81 3.65 -16.35
C ALA A 118 16.79 2.13 -16.19
N ALA A 119 17.25 1.41 -17.21
CA ALA A 119 17.49 -0.02 -17.08
C ALA A 119 18.59 -0.27 -16.03
N PRO A 120 18.39 -1.19 -15.07
CA PRO A 120 19.45 -1.53 -14.14
C PRO A 120 20.61 -2.20 -14.90
N LEU A 121 21.84 -1.97 -14.45
CA LEU A 121 22.98 -2.69 -15.01
C LEU A 121 22.85 -4.19 -14.77
N THR A 122 23.18 -4.96 -15.79
CA THR A 122 23.17 -6.43 -15.73
C THR A 122 24.31 -6.93 -14.83
N PRO A 123 24.20 -8.14 -14.27
CA PRO A 123 25.28 -8.75 -13.50
C PRO A 123 26.62 -8.83 -14.26
N LEU A 124 26.58 -9.04 -15.59
CA LEU A 124 27.77 -9.07 -16.43
C LEU A 124 28.43 -7.68 -16.58
N GLN A 125 27.62 -6.62 -16.70
CA GLN A 125 28.13 -5.25 -16.72
C GLN A 125 28.77 -4.86 -15.38
N LEU A 126 28.13 -5.22 -14.26
CA LEU A 126 28.69 -4.99 -12.92
C LEU A 126 29.99 -5.75 -12.70
N GLN A 127 30.07 -7.00 -13.18
CA GLN A 127 31.30 -7.78 -13.18
C GLN A 127 32.40 -7.10 -14.00
N ALA A 128 32.10 -6.66 -15.22
CA ALA A 128 33.06 -5.96 -16.09
C ALA A 128 33.56 -4.65 -15.45
N ILE A 129 32.67 -3.85 -14.85
CA ILE A 129 33.05 -2.62 -14.13
C ILE A 129 34.08 -2.93 -13.04
N TYR A 130 33.90 -4.03 -12.31
CA TYR A 130 34.82 -4.43 -11.26
C TYR A 130 36.13 -5.00 -11.79
N GLU A 131 36.05 -6.04 -12.63
CA GLU A 131 37.19 -6.87 -13.03
C GLU A 131 38.07 -6.21 -14.10
N ASP A 132 37.48 -5.40 -14.98
CA ASP A 132 38.21 -4.71 -16.06
C ASP A 132 38.39 -3.20 -15.79
N GLY A 133 37.57 -2.62 -14.91
CA GLY A 133 37.63 -1.21 -14.53
C GLY A 133 38.32 -1.00 -13.20
N PHE A 134 37.60 -1.25 -12.09
CA PHE A 134 38.03 -0.86 -10.75
C PHE A 134 39.29 -1.58 -10.29
N TYR A 135 39.31 -2.92 -10.32
CA TYR A 135 40.41 -3.71 -9.77
C TYR A 135 41.74 -3.43 -10.48
N PRO A 136 41.81 -3.42 -11.84
CA PRO A 136 43.04 -3.07 -12.54
C PRO A 136 43.46 -1.61 -12.33
N ALA A 137 42.50 -0.66 -12.29
CA ALA A 137 42.83 0.74 -12.03
C ALA A 137 43.43 0.94 -10.62
N VAL A 138 42.90 0.24 -9.60
CA VAL A 138 43.49 0.25 -8.26
C VAL A 138 44.86 -0.42 -8.25
N SER A 139 45.02 -1.56 -8.93
CA SER A 139 46.31 -2.25 -9.03
C SER A 139 47.42 -1.35 -9.57
N ASP A 140 47.10 -0.52 -10.58
CA ASP A 140 48.10 0.30 -11.26
C ASP A 140 48.38 1.63 -10.55
N ILE A 141 47.38 2.21 -9.90
CA ILE A 141 47.49 3.55 -9.28
C ILE A 141 47.75 3.47 -7.76
N ALA A 142 47.27 2.42 -7.11
CA ALA A 142 47.34 2.22 -5.67
C ALA A 142 47.56 0.74 -5.29
N PRO A 143 48.66 0.11 -5.75
CA PRO A 143 48.95 -1.29 -5.48
C PRO A 143 49.02 -1.60 -3.97
N ASP A 144 49.43 -0.62 -3.16
CA ASP A 144 49.48 -0.70 -1.71
C ASP A 144 48.10 -0.96 -1.08
N GLN A 145 47.02 -0.48 -1.71
CA GLN A 145 45.66 -0.67 -1.22
C GLN A 145 45.04 -1.99 -1.63
N LEU A 146 45.56 -2.66 -2.67
CA LEU A 146 44.97 -3.84 -3.29
C LEU A 146 44.78 -5.00 -2.29
N THR A 147 45.64 -5.08 -1.26
CA THR A 147 45.57 -6.04 -0.16
C THR A 147 44.20 -6.07 0.56
N ASN A 148 43.49 -4.95 0.56
CA ASN A 148 42.19 -4.81 1.21
C ASN A 148 40.99 -4.95 0.26
N TRP A 149 41.24 -5.13 -1.05
CA TRP A 149 40.20 -5.24 -2.07
C TRP A 149 39.80 -6.70 -2.32
N PRO A 150 38.52 -6.99 -2.63
CA PRO A 150 38.12 -8.32 -3.08
C PRO A 150 38.86 -8.74 -4.35
N VAL A 151 39.27 -10.00 -4.46
CA VAL A 151 40.07 -10.49 -5.60
C VAL A 151 39.33 -10.45 -6.95
N ASN A 152 38.01 -10.56 -6.95
CA ASN A 152 37.16 -10.51 -8.14
C ASN A 152 35.70 -10.19 -7.74
N TYR A 153 34.82 -10.05 -8.73
CA TYR A 153 33.43 -9.64 -8.49
C TYR A 153 32.65 -10.69 -7.69
N ALA A 154 32.88 -11.99 -7.97
CA ALA A 154 32.27 -13.08 -7.23
C ALA A 154 32.68 -13.06 -5.73
N GLY A 155 33.96 -12.82 -5.45
CA GLY A 155 34.49 -12.66 -4.10
C GLY A 155 33.90 -11.46 -3.38
N ALA A 156 33.72 -10.33 -4.07
CA ALA A 156 33.03 -9.17 -3.52
C ALA A 156 31.58 -9.48 -3.12
N ARG A 157 30.85 -10.24 -3.96
CA ARG A 157 29.47 -10.67 -3.66
C ARG A 157 29.37 -11.65 -2.50
N ILE A 158 30.31 -12.61 -2.41
CA ILE A 158 30.35 -13.56 -1.28
C ILE A 158 30.60 -12.80 0.01
N ARG A 159 31.59 -11.90 0.04
CA ARG A 159 31.94 -11.08 1.21
C ARG A 159 30.79 -10.17 1.65
N ALA A 160 30.01 -9.66 0.71
CA ALA A 160 28.85 -8.83 1.01
C ALA A 160 27.67 -9.61 1.59
N ARG A 161 27.66 -10.96 1.55
CA ARG A 161 26.50 -11.74 1.97
C ARG A 161 26.55 -12.07 3.47
N ASN A 162 25.52 -11.66 4.19
CA ASN A 162 25.33 -11.98 5.62
C ASN A 162 24.78 -13.40 5.80
N HIS A 163 24.83 -13.92 7.03
CA HIS A 163 24.35 -15.26 7.39
C HIS A 163 22.86 -15.52 7.05
N ASN A 164 22.03 -14.47 7.07
CA ASN A 164 20.61 -14.51 6.69
C ASN A 164 20.38 -14.39 5.17
N GLY A 165 21.44 -14.31 4.37
CA GLY A 165 21.38 -14.13 2.92
C GLY A 165 21.22 -12.69 2.42
N SER A 166 21.07 -11.69 3.30
CA SER A 166 21.02 -10.26 2.92
C SER A 166 22.39 -9.74 2.50
N LEU A 167 22.44 -8.72 1.64
CA LEU A 167 23.70 -8.10 1.23
C LEU A 167 24.02 -6.87 2.10
N GLN A 168 25.21 -6.84 2.70
CA GLN A 168 25.83 -5.68 3.33
C GLN A 168 26.95 -5.17 2.42
N TYR A 169 26.76 -3.95 1.91
CA TYR A 169 27.69 -3.32 0.98
C TYR A 169 28.74 -2.52 1.76
N GLY A 170 30.01 -2.92 1.68
CA GLY A 170 31.13 -2.23 2.32
C GLY A 170 31.88 -1.30 1.37
N THR A 171 32.51 -0.27 1.91
CA THR A 171 33.39 0.66 1.18
C THR A 171 34.87 0.38 1.42
N ARG A 172 35.74 0.95 0.58
CA ARG A 172 37.20 0.98 0.72
C ARG A 172 37.70 2.41 0.62
N PRO A 173 38.50 2.90 1.60
CA PRO A 173 39.07 4.24 1.53
C PRO A 173 40.09 4.30 0.39
N PHE A 174 40.01 5.37 -0.41
CA PHE A 174 40.87 5.62 -1.57
C PHE A 174 41.45 7.05 -1.47
N PRO A 175 42.75 7.25 -1.71
CA PRO A 175 43.41 8.53 -1.43
C PRO A 175 42.94 9.62 -2.40
N GLN A 176 42.75 10.84 -1.88
CA GLN A 176 42.22 11.97 -2.65
C GLN A 176 43.08 12.31 -3.88
N GLU A 177 44.41 12.30 -3.74
CA GLU A 177 45.35 12.64 -4.81
C GLU A 177 45.29 11.68 -6.01
N ARG A 178 44.72 10.48 -5.80
CA ARG A 178 44.58 9.45 -6.84
C ARG A 178 43.18 9.37 -7.41
N ALA A 179 42.19 10.05 -6.83
CA ALA A 179 40.78 9.89 -7.18
C ALA A 179 40.47 10.30 -8.63
N GLU A 180 41.01 11.44 -9.09
CA GLU A 180 40.86 11.88 -10.48
C GLU A 180 41.47 10.87 -11.45
N ARG A 181 42.72 10.45 -11.20
CA ARG A 181 43.43 9.48 -12.04
C ARG A 181 42.70 8.14 -12.07
N PHE A 182 42.14 7.69 -10.95
CA PHE A 182 41.29 6.51 -10.87
C PHE A 182 40.07 6.64 -11.78
N GLY A 183 39.35 7.76 -11.74
CA GLY A 183 38.24 8.03 -12.64
C GLY A 183 38.64 7.96 -14.12
N TYR A 184 39.80 8.52 -14.47
CA TYR A 184 40.34 8.46 -15.83
C TYR A 184 40.67 7.02 -16.28
N GLU A 185 41.42 6.27 -15.46
CA GLU A 185 41.82 4.89 -15.76
C GLU A 185 40.62 3.96 -15.92
N VAL A 186 39.62 4.08 -15.04
CA VAL A 186 38.38 3.30 -15.14
C VAL A 186 37.65 3.60 -16.46
N ARG A 187 37.53 4.89 -16.82
CA ARG A 187 36.89 5.30 -18.08
C ARG A 187 37.65 4.76 -19.29
N ALA A 188 38.97 4.92 -19.32
CA ALA A 188 39.82 4.50 -20.44
C ALA A 188 39.75 2.97 -20.66
N ARG A 189 39.90 2.18 -19.59
CA ARG A 189 39.87 0.70 -19.66
C ARG A 189 38.53 0.18 -20.12
N LEU A 190 37.45 0.67 -19.49
CA LEU A 190 36.12 0.21 -19.85
C LEU A 190 35.75 0.64 -21.28
N ALA A 191 36.05 1.87 -21.69
CA ALA A 191 35.75 2.35 -23.05
C ALA A 191 36.53 1.59 -24.13
N ALA A 192 37.76 1.12 -23.84
CA ALA A 192 38.56 0.33 -24.77
C ALA A 192 37.98 -1.06 -25.04
N LYS A 193 37.31 -1.67 -24.05
CA LYS A 193 36.77 -3.05 -24.14
C LYS A 193 35.27 -3.09 -24.39
N TYR A 194 34.53 -2.07 -23.96
CA TYR A 194 33.08 -2.07 -23.91
C TYR A 194 32.48 -0.81 -24.55
N PRO A 195 31.84 -0.93 -25.73
CA PRO A 195 31.17 0.20 -26.38
C PRO A 195 30.14 0.90 -25.49
N TRP A 196 29.42 0.14 -24.66
CA TRP A 196 28.42 0.69 -23.72
C TRP A 196 29.01 1.52 -22.58
N ALA A 197 30.32 1.40 -22.32
CA ALA A 197 31.02 2.15 -21.28
C ALA A 197 31.75 3.39 -21.82
N GLN A 198 31.60 3.70 -23.12
CA GLN A 198 32.09 4.96 -23.66
C GLN A 198 31.31 6.14 -23.08
N SER A 199 31.95 7.31 -23.06
CA SER A 199 31.31 8.56 -22.64
C SER A 199 30.78 8.58 -21.19
N ILE A 200 31.33 7.75 -20.29
CA ILE A 200 31.00 7.81 -18.85
C ILE A 200 31.11 9.24 -18.32
N VAL A 201 30.16 9.61 -17.46
CA VAL A 201 30.08 10.90 -16.75
C VAL A 201 29.99 10.63 -15.25
N PHE A 202 30.63 11.46 -14.45
CA PHE A 202 30.51 11.43 -13.00
C PHE A 202 29.57 12.53 -12.51
N MET A 203 28.78 12.24 -11.49
CA MET A 203 28.05 13.26 -10.73
C MET A 203 28.57 13.26 -9.31
N THR A 204 28.91 14.42 -8.78
CA THR A 204 29.14 14.61 -7.34
C THR A 204 27.98 15.38 -6.76
N GLN A 205 27.40 14.85 -5.70
CA GLN A 205 26.28 15.46 -5.00
C GLN A 205 26.63 15.68 -3.54
N VAL A 206 26.59 16.94 -3.10
CA VAL A 206 26.79 17.37 -1.71
C VAL A 206 25.41 17.69 -1.12
N LYS A 207 25.06 17.10 0.02
CA LYS A 207 23.78 17.34 0.72
C LYS A 207 23.98 17.56 2.22
N GLY A 208 22.96 18.13 2.87
CA GLY A 208 22.94 18.28 4.33
C GLY A 208 23.87 19.38 4.81
N ILE A 209 24.02 20.44 4.01
CA ILE A 209 24.88 21.59 4.28
C ILE A 209 24.08 22.84 4.72
N LYS A 210 22.74 22.77 4.67
CA LYS A 210 21.78 23.84 5.00
C LYS A 210 22.16 24.67 6.24
N GLU A 211 22.20 24.05 7.42
CA GLU A 211 22.42 24.75 8.70
C GLU A 211 23.86 25.29 8.86
N ALA A 212 24.82 24.76 8.10
CA ALA A 212 26.22 25.14 8.21
C ALA A 212 26.56 26.43 7.44
N HIS A 213 25.66 26.91 6.59
CA HIS A 213 25.91 28.00 5.62
C HIS A 213 24.83 29.08 5.63
N GLN A 214 24.11 29.21 6.75
CA GLN A 214 23.13 30.27 6.94
C GLN A 214 23.81 31.64 7.02
N HIS A 215 23.24 32.61 6.32
CA HIS A 215 23.70 33.99 6.33
C HIS A 215 22.54 34.95 6.11
N THR A 216 22.75 36.21 6.49
CA THR A 216 21.76 37.26 6.33
C THR A 216 21.57 37.57 4.83
N PRO A 217 20.33 37.67 4.34
CA PRO A 217 20.04 38.23 3.02
C PRO A 217 20.69 39.61 2.84
N GLY A 218 21.17 39.91 1.63
CA GLY A 218 21.87 41.14 1.27
C GLY A 218 23.35 41.19 1.64
N ASP A 219 23.86 40.25 2.45
CA ASP A 219 25.29 40.14 2.76
C ASP A 219 26.03 39.30 1.70
N GLU A 220 26.39 39.95 0.60
CA GLU A 220 27.10 39.32 -0.53
C GLU A 220 28.42 38.68 -0.13
N LEU A 221 29.15 39.28 0.82
CA LEU A 221 30.43 38.75 1.30
C LEU A 221 30.21 37.44 2.06
N ARG A 222 29.22 37.38 2.96
CA ARG A 222 28.88 36.14 3.66
C ARG A 222 28.32 35.09 2.72
N ALA A 223 27.55 35.49 1.71
CA ALA A 223 27.07 34.58 0.66
C ALA A 223 28.23 33.95 -0.12
N ALA A 224 29.27 34.72 -0.46
CA ALA A 224 30.47 34.24 -1.14
C ALA A 224 31.27 33.26 -0.26
N VAL A 225 31.58 33.65 0.98
CA VAL A 225 32.32 32.79 1.94
C VAL A 225 31.56 31.49 2.22
N SER A 226 30.23 31.56 2.36
CA SER A 226 29.40 30.38 2.59
C SER A 226 29.39 29.44 1.39
N LEU A 227 29.41 29.98 0.16
CA LEU A 227 29.48 29.18 -1.06
C LEU A 227 30.85 28.52 -1.20
N GLU A 228 31.93 29.24 -0.92
CA GLU A 228 33.29 28.71 -0.92
C GLU A 228 33.43 27.54 0.07
N ASN A 229 32.91 27.71 1.29
CA ASN A 229 32.87 26.64 2.29
C ASN A 229 32.04 25.43 1.84
N ALA A 230 30.91 25.66 1.17
CA ALA A 230 30.09 24.59 0.63
C ALA A 230 30.78 23.82 -0.52
N LEU A 231 31.70 24.48 -1.23
CA LEU A 231 32.50 23.91 -2.32
C LEU A 231 33.82 23.29 -1.87
N GLN A 232 34.19 23.36 -0.59
CA GLN A 232 35.52 22.95 -0.10
C GLN A 232 35.93 21.50 -0.47
N GLU A 233 34.94 20.60 -0.59
CA GLU A 233 35.15 19.19 -0.93
C GLU A 233 35.27 18.95 -2.45
N LEU A 234 35.11 20.00 -3.27
CA LEU A 234 35.10 19.94 -4.72
C LEU A 234 36.32 20.64 -5.32
N ASP A 235 36.82 20.08 -6.42
CA ASP A 235 37.89 20.70 -7.20
C ASP A 235 37.41 22.01 -7.85
N PRO A 236 38.14 23.14 -7.73
CA PRO A 236 37.72 24.43 -8.30
C PRO A 236 37.42 24.41 -9.81
N ARG A 237 38.00 23.46 -10.56
CA ARG A 237 37.76 23.28 -12.00
C ARG A 237 36.30 22.94 -12.32
N VAL A 238 35.51 22.45 -11.36
CA VAL A 238 34.08 22.16 -11.57
C VAL A 238 33.29 23.37 -12.05
N SER A 239 33.70 24.58 -11.63
CA SER A 239 33.07 25.84 -12.05
C SER A 239 33.24 26.15 -13.55
N ARG A 240 34.32 25.66 -14.17
CA ARG A 240 34.67 25.94 -15.58
C ARG A 240 34.44 24.76 -16.51
N GLN A 241 34.52 23.53 -15.99
CA GLN A 241 34.54 22.31 -16.78
C GLN A 241 33.36 21.37 -16.49
N GLY A 242 32.47 21.74 -15.55
CA GLY A 242 31.32 20.93 -15.15
C GLY A 242 29.98 21.63 -15.36
N TYR A 243 28.92 20.83 -15.36
CA TYR A 243 27.56 21.33 -15.22
C TYR A 243 27.18 21.28 -13.75
N CYS A 244 27.40 22.39 -13.05
CA CYS A 244 27.16 22.52 -11.61
C CYS A 244 25.92 23.36 -11.30
N TYR A 245 25.13 22.88 -10.35
CA TYR A 245 23.92 23.51 -9.85
C TYR A 245 23.95 23.54 -8.33
N VAL A 246 23.36 24.60 -7.77
CA VAL A 246 23.25 24.83 -6.32
C VAL A 246 21.79 25.07 -6.00
N ASP A 247 21.31 24.46 -4.93
CA ASP A 247 20.03 24.78 -4.33
C ASP A 247 20.21 25.93 -3.34
N VAL A 248 19.69 27.11 -3.70
CA VAL A 248 19.69 28.32 -2.87
C VAL A 248 18.36 28.40 -2.14
N GLY A 249 18.40 28.51 -0.81
CA GLY A 249 17.22 28.57 0.06
C GLY A 249 17.01 29.95 0.68
N LEU A 250 15.76 30.36 0.77
CA LEU A 250 15.28 31.46 1.61
C LEU A 250 14.28 30.91 2.63
N GLU A 251 14.47 31.25 3.90
CA GLU A 251 13.60 30.82 5.00
C GLU A 251 13.07 32.02 5.77
N LEU A 252 11.74 32.11 5.88
CA LEU A 252 11.03 33.18 6.58
C LEU A 252 10.39 32.62 7.85
N SER A 253 10.71 33.24 8.99
CA SER A 253 10.29 32.77 10.30
C SER A 253 10.03 33.91 11.28
N GLN A 254 9.24 33.63 12.32
CA GLN A 254 9.06 34.49 13.48
C GLN A 254 8.70 33.62 14.69
N ALA A 255 9.27 33.93 15.86
CA ALA A 255 8.95 33.23 17.09
C ALA A 255 7.45 33.26 17.41
N GLY A 256 6.89 32.12 17.82
CA GLY A 256 5.48 31.97 18.19
C GLY A 256 4.51 31.91 17.00
N CYS A 257 5.01 31.85 15.76
CA CYS A 257 4.19 31.88 14.55
C CYS A 257 4.38 30.63 13.69
N ALA A 258 3.38 30.36 12.84
CA ALA A 258 3.45 29.40 11.76
C ALA A 258 3.25 30.11 10.42
N TYR A 259 4.33 30.25 9.66
CA TYR A 259 4.33 30.80 8.30
C TYR A 259 3.95 29.72 7.31
N GLN A 260 3.08 30.09 6.38
CA GLN A 260 2.58 29.21 5.34
C GLN A 260 2.44 29.95 4.01
N TRP A 261 2.58 29.21 2.91
CA TRP A 261 2.42 29.76 1.56
C TRP A 261 0.95 29.80 1.14
N ARG A 262 0.57 30.90 0.49
CA ARG A 262 -0.74 31.06 -0.13
C ARG A 262 -0.78 30.38 -1.50
N THR A 263 -1.82 29.58 -1.74
CA THR A 263 -1.98 28.86 -3.01
C THR A 263 -2.09 29.81 -4.21
N ASP A 264 -2.73 30.96 -4.04
CA ASP A 264 -2.91 31.99 -5.07
C ASP A 264 -1.67 32.88 -5.27
N GLY A 265 -0.72 32.84 -4.33
CA GLY A 265 0.54 33.60 -4.39
C GLY A 265 1.64 32.95 -5.22
N HIS A 266 1.50 31.68 -5.63
CA HIS A 266 2.57 30.95 -6.31
C HIS A 266 3.04 31.59 -7.62
N ALA A 267 2.13 32.14 -8.42
CA ALA A 267 2.50 32.81 -9.66
C ALA A 267 3.37 34.06 -9.39
N ARG A 268 3.13 34.77 -8.28
CA ARG A 268 3.94 35.93 -7.87
C ARG A 268 5.33 35.52 -7.39
N LEU A 269 5.46 34.40 -6.69
CA LEU A 269 6.77 33.84 -6.32
C LEU A 269 7.57 33.49 -7.58
N VAL A 270 6.93 32.85 -8.55
CA VAL A 270 7.59 32.54 -9.84
C VAL A 270 7.97 33.83 -10.55
N GLU A 271 7.06 34.79 -10.73
CA GLU A 271 7.34 36.06 -11.41
C GLU A 271 8.50 36.84 -10.76
N ALA A 272 8.59 36.86 -9.43
CA ALA A 272 9.57 37.68 -8.74
C ALA A 272 10.99 37.09 -8.74
N PHE A 273 11.11 35.77 -8.68
CA PHE A 273 12.40 35.11 -8.59
C PHE A 273 12.85 34.50 -9.92
N THR A 274 11.92 34.23 -10.83
CA THR A 274 12.24 33.77 -12.18
C THR A 274 12.07 34.95 -13.12
N GLU A 275 12.98 35.11 -14.09
CA GLU A 275 12.92 36.20 -15.08
C GLU A 275 11.69 36.12 -16.03
N LEU A 276 10.67 35.32 -15.67
CA LEU A 276 9.41 35.16 -16.37
C LEU A 276 8.46 36.30 -16.03
N ASN A 277 7.77 36.83 -17.04
CA ASN A 277 6.72 37.82 -16.81
C ASN A 277 5.48 37.20 -16.14
N ALA A 278 4.59 38.05 -15.62
CA ALA A 278 3.33 37.65 -14.97
C ALA A 278 2.52 36.59 -15.74
N ARG A 279 2.43 36.72 -17.08
CA ARG A 279 1.65 35.79 -17.92
C ARG A 279 2.30 34.42 -17.96
N GLU A 280 3.62 34.37 -18.11
CA GLU A 280 4.38 33.12 -18.12
C GLU A 280 4.39 32.45 -16.76
N ALA A 281 4.59 33.23 -15.69
CA ALA A 281 4.52 32.75 -14.32
C ALA A 281 3.14 32.14 -14.01
N ALA A 282 2.06 32.80 -14.43
CA ALA A 282 0.70 32.26 -14.34
C ALA A 282 0.53 30.97 -15.15
N ASN A 283 1.14 30.87 -16.34
CA ASN A 283 1.07 29.68 -17.19
C ASN A 283 1.75 28.47 -16.57
N VAL A 284 2.95 28.63 -16.01
CA VAL A 284 3.70 27.53 -15.41
C VAL A 284 3.18 27.14 -14.02
N THR A 285 2.28 27.93 -13.43
CA THR A 285 1.61 27.64 -12.15
C THR A 285 0.12 27.32 -12.30
N ARG A 286 -0.36 27.13 -13.54
CA ARG A 286 -1.69 26.54 -13.78
C ARG A 286 -1.67 25.11 -13.28
N ARG A 287 -2.78 24.64 -12.72
CA ARG A 287 -2.87 23.29 -12.18
C ARG A 287 -2.68 22.19 -13.26
N SER A 288 -3.00 22.49 -14.51
CA SER A 288 -2.74 21.65 -15.69
C SER A 288 -1.31 21.73 -16.22
N ALA A 289 -0.49 22.64 -15.69
CA ALA A 289 0.86 22.85 -16.17
C ALA A 289 1.73 21.64 -15.84
N ARG A 290 2.35 21.07 -16.88
CA ARG A 290 3.30 19.97 -16.72
C ARG A 290 4.50 20.46 -15.92
N GLY A 291 4.75 19.82 -14.77
CA GLY A 291 5.85 20.18 -13.88
C GLY A 291 5.48 21.15 -12.76
N TYR A 292 4.20 21.48 -12.61
CA TYR A 292 3.67 22.18 -11.44
C TYR A 292 2.93 21.24 -10.52
N GLU A 293 3.24 21.28 -9.24
CA GLU A 293 2.59 20.47 -8.21
C GLU A 293 2.22 21.35 -7.01
N ARG A 294 1.02 21.17 -6.47
CA ARG A 294 0.55 21.83 -5.24
C ARG A 294 0.65 20.88 -4.06
N ASP A 295 1.32 21.33 -3.01
CA ASP A 295 1.52 20.59 -1.77
C ASP A 295 0.61 21.22 -0.69
N TYR A 296 -0.69 20.88 -0.69
CA TYR A 296 -1.67 21.40 0.28
C TYR A 296 -1.24 21.13 1.72
N SER A 297 -1.36 22.14 2.58
CA SER A 297 -0.97 22.07 3.99
C SER A 297 -2.16 21.77 4.88
N ALA A 298 -2.06 20.73 5.72
CA ALA A 298 -3.06 20.40 6.74
C ALA A 298 -4.52 20.27 6.23
N GLY A 299 -4.69 19.87 4.97
CA GLY A 299 -5.99 19.76 4.31
C GLY A 299 -6.70 21.11 4.05
N LEU A 300 -5.97 22.23 4.06
CA LEU A 300 -6.49 23.56 3.70
C LEU A 300 -6.16 23.85 2.23
N ILE A 301 -7.16 24.29 1.44
CA ILE A 301 -6.97 24.40 -0.03
C ILE A 301 -6.37 25.73 -0.47
N HIS A 302 -6.49 26.78 0.35
CA HIS A 302 -5.90 28.09 0.08
C HIS A 302 -4.47 28.23 0.64
N VAL A 303 -3.98 27.18 1.30
CA VAL A 303 -2.64 27.13 1.87
C VAL A 303 -1.91 25.91 1.31
N SER A 304 -0.84 26.15 0.58
CA SER A 304 -0.06 25.08 -0.01
C SER A 304 1.33 25.57 -0.35
N GLY A 305 2.31 24.69 -0.21
CA GLY A 305 3.55 24.84 -0.96
C GLY A 305 3.37 24.49 -2.44
N CYS A 306 4.43 24.61 -3.21
CA CYS A 306 4.45 24.16 -4.59
C CYS A 306 5.82 23.69 -5.06
N ARG A 307 5.81 22.99 -6.19
CA ARG A 307 7.01 22.63 -6.96
C ARG A 307 6.79 23.07 -8.39
N VAL A 308 7.79 23.71 -8.97
CA VAL A 308 7.74 24.22 -10.34
C VAL A 308 9.00 23.78 -11.06
N ASN A 309 8.86 22.91 -12.06
CA ASN A 309 9.94 22.55 -12.97
C ASN A 309 10.02 23.57 -14.10
N LEU A 310 11.06 24.41 -14.06
CA LEU A 310 11.31 25.48 -15.01
C LEU A 310 12.22 25.03 -16.16
N GLY A 311 12.55 23.73 -16.24
CA GLY A 311 13.53 23.20 -17.20
C GLY A 311 13.19 23.38 -18.68
N ALA A 312 11.91 23.56 -19.04
CA ALA A 312 11.51 23.95 -20.40
C ALA A 312 11.54 25.48 -20.62
N SER A 313 11.58 26.26 -19.54
CA SER A 313 11.60 27.72 -19.53
C SER A 313 13.01 28.31 -19.58
N ARG A 314 14.06 27.49 -19.61
CA ARG A 314 15.42 27.96 -19.89
C ARG A 314 15.56 28.56 -21.29
N GLU A 315 14.81 28.02 -22.26
CA GLU A 315 14.65 28.63 -23.59
C GLU A 315 13.93 29.99 -23.53
N ARG A 316 13.28 30.31 -22.40
CA ARG A 316 12.51 31.53 -22.15
C ARG A 316 13.19 32.50 -21.17
N GLY A 317 14.47 32.28 -20.85
CA GLY A 317 15.28 33.23 -20.06
C GLY A 317 15.41 32.96 -18.56
N SER A 318 14.71 31.98 -17.95
CA SER A 318 14.84 31.75 -16.50
C SER A 318 16.22 31.23 -16.09
N THR A 319 16.88 31.90 -15.13
CA THR A 319 18.12 31.43 -14.49
C THR A 319 17.89 30.12 -13.71
N ALA A 320 16.79 30.05 -12.96
CA ALA A 320 16.44 28.88 -12.16
C ALA A 320 15.82 27.78 -13.04
N THR A 321 16.18 26.54 -12.70
CA THR A 321 15.70 25.32 -13.37
C THR A 321 14.58 24.62 -12.59
N TYR A 322 14.48 24.89 -11.29
CA TYR A 322 13.48 24.33 -10.40
C TYR A 322 13.23 25.30 -9.24
N MET A 323 11.98 25.40 -8.80
CA MET A 323 11.57 26.16 -7.62
C MET A 323 10.71 25.27 -6.73
N GLN A 324 10.91 25.35 -5.42
CA GLN A 324 10.08 24.66 -4.44
C GLN A 324 9.75 25.58 -3.25
N ALA A 325 8.46 25.78 -3.00
CA ALA A 325 7.95 26.45 -1.81
C ALA A 325 7.39 25.39 -0.85
N TYR A 326 7.84 25.35 0.40
CA TYR A 326 7.37 24.42 1.42
C TYR A 326 7.52 25.00 2.84
N THR A 327 7.18 24.23 3.86
CA THR A 327 7.20 24.64 5.27
C THR A 327 7.97 23.67 6.15
N THR A 328 8.49 24.16 7.28
CA THR A 328 9.35 23.37 8.19
C THR A 328 8.60 22.59 9.26
N ASP A 329 7.29 22.79 9.39
CA ASP A 329 6.39 22.04 10.29
C ASP A 329 6.30 20.52 10.02
N LYS A 330 7.04 20.00 9.04
CA LYS A 330 7.24 18.56 8.83
C LYS A 330 8.36 17.96 9.70
N ALA A 331 9.23 18.78 10.28
CA ALA A 331 10.37 18.29 11.05
C ALA A 331 9.97 17.42 12.27
N PRO A 332 8.97 17.77 13.10
CA PRO A 332 8.61 16.98 14.29
C PRO A 332 8.08 15.57 14.01
N ILE A 333 7.74 15.31 12.74
CA ILE A 333 7.06 14.11 12.25
C ILE A 333 7.82 13.48 11.08
N GLN A 334 9.04 13.95 10.82
CA GLN A 334 9.88 13.43 9.76
C GLN A 334 10.31 12.01 10.11
N HIS A 335 10.01 11.07 9.22
CA HIS A 335 10.38 9.68 9.41
C HIS A 335 10.64 9.03 8.05
N LEU A 336 11.80 8.40 7.89
CA LEU A 336 12.17 7.70 6.66
C LEU A 336 11.79 6.22 6.78
N GLU A 337 10.58 5.86 6.33
CA GLU A 337 10.13 4.47 6.30
C GLU A 337 9.39 4.18 4.98
N GLY A 338 9.78 3.09 4.29
CA GLY A 338 9.05 2.59 3.12
C GLY A 338 8.96 3.57 1.94
N GLY A 339 9.94 4.48 1.80
CA GLY A 339 9.93 5.51 0.75
C GLY A 339 9.04 6.72 1.06
N ARG A 340 8.46 6.80 2.26
CA ARG A 340 7.77 7.99 2.78
C ARG A 340 8.71 8.77 3.70
N HIS A 341 8.52 10.09 3.74
CA HIS A 341 9.39 11.03 4.46
C HIS A 341 8.76 11.58 5.76
N GLY A 342 7.58 11.08 6.15
CA GLY A 342 6.88 11.45 7.37
C GLY A 342 6.22 10.23 8.02
N LEU A 343 5.84 10.38 9.29
CA LEU A 343 4.98 9.42 9.99
C LEU A 343 3.78 9.09 9.10
N THR A 344 3.50 7.80 8.93
CA THR A 344 2.45 7.38 8.00
C THR A 344 1.58 6.32 8.64
N LEU A 345 0.30 6.67 8.81
CA LEU A 345 -0.72 5.72 9.22
C LEU A 345 -0.94 4.72 8.09
N LYS A 346 -0.73 3.43 8.38
CA LYS A 346 -1.07 2.31 7.51
C LYS A 346 -2.51 1.88 7.81
N GLY A 347 -3.24 1.38 6.81
CA GLY A 347 -4.62 0.94 7.03
C GLY A 347 -4.77 -0.21 8.04
N SER A 348 -3.78 -1.10 8.13
CA SER A 348 -3.75 -2.13 9.19
C SER A 348 -3.69 -1.52 10.60
N GLN A 349 -3.00 -0.39 10.78
CA GLN A 349 -2.96 0.32 12.05
C GLN A 349 -4.28 1.05 12.34
N ALA A 350 -5.01 1.50 11.31
CA ALA A 350 -6.34 2.09 11.48
C ALA A 350 -7.39 1.02 11.85
N LEU A 351 -7.33 -0.17 11.25
CA LEU A 351 -8.30 -1.25 11.47
C LEU A 351 -8.14 -1.98 12.81
N HIS A 352 -7.16 -1.60 13.64
CA HIS A 352 -6.83 -2.24 14.91
C HIS A 352 -6.62 -1.22 16.04
N GLY A 353 -6.93 -1.62 17.27
CA GLY A 353 -6.85 -0.76 18.46
C GLY A 353 -8.09 0.14 18.64
N SER A 354 -8.33 0.58 19.86
CA SER A 354 -9.45 1.47 20.19
C SER A 354 -9.09 2.31 21.43
N PRO A 355 -8.56 3.53 21.24
CA PRO A 355 -8.19 4.17 19.96
C PRO A 355 -6.94 3.55 19.31
N PRO A 356 -6.68 3.80 18.01
CA PRO A 356 -5.44 3.38 17.36
C PRO A 356 -4.22 4.10 17.98
N GLU A 357 -3.33 3.35 18.63
CA GLU A 357 -2.14 3.87 19.33
C GLU A 357 -1.29 4.80 18.46
N TYR A 358 -1.14 4.46 17.17
CA TYR A 358 -0.36 5.27 16.23
C TYR A 358 -0.91 6.70 16.08
N MET A 359 -2.24 6.86 16.06
CA MET A 359 -2.88 8.17 15.95
C MET A 359 -2.75 8.96 17.26
N GLU A 360 -2.79 8.30 18.42
CA GLU A 360 -2.55 8.95 19.71
C GLU A 360 -1.13 9.52 19.82
N ASN A 361 -0.15 8.75 19.33
CA ASN A 361 1.25 9.19 19.31
C ASN A 361 1.43 10.44 18.43
N ILE A 362 0.83 10.47 17.23
CA ILE A 362 0.86 11.67 16.38
C ILE A 362 0.14 12.85 17.06
N HIS A 363 -0.99 12.60 17.70
CA HIS A 363 -1.74 13.65 18.40
C HIS A 363 -0.90 14.28 19.53
N ARG A 364 -0.17 13.46 20.30
CA ARG A 364 0.76 13.95 21.32
C ARG A 364 1.85 14.85 20.72
N VAL A 365 2.43 14.44 19.60
CA VAL A 365 3.43 15.27 18.88
C VAL A 365 2.84 16.61 18.47
N TYR A 366 1.59 16.67 17.98
CA TYR A 366 0.94 17.94 17.64
C TYR A 366 0.71 18.83 18.86
N MET A 367 0.31 18.26 19.99
CA MET A 367 0.14 19.02 21.24
C MET A 367 1.49 19.57 21.73
N ASP A 368 2.55 18.78 21.73
CA ASP A 368 3.90 19.23 22.11
C ASP A 368 4.42 20.32 21.16
N ALA A 369 4.21 20.14 19.85
CA ALA A 369 4.60 21.09 18.83
C ALA A 369 3.88 22.44 18.98
N SER A 370 2.61 22.44 19.41
CA SER A 370 1.84 23.67 19.65
C SER A 370 2.51 24.63 20.65
N HIS A 371 3.31 24.09 21.58
CA HIS A 371 4.01 24.85 22.60
C HIS A 371 5.46 25.19 22.25
N ARG A 372 6.09 24.43 21.36
CA ARG A 372 7.56 24.46 21.21
C ARG A 372 8.07 24.60 19.78
N HIS A 373 7.23 24.39 18.76
CA HIS A 373 7.69 24.29 17.37
C HIS A 373 6.99 25.29 16.45
N ASP A 374 7.70 26.35 16.09
CA ASP A 374 7.26 27.31 15.08
C ASP A 374 7.35 26.69 13.67
N SER A 375 6.60 27.23 12.71
CA SER A 375 6.69 26.84 11.30
C SER A 375 7.27 27.99 10.49
N ALA A 376 8.35 27.72 9.76
CA ALA A 376 8.91 28.64 8.79
C ALA A 376 8.38 28.33 7.39
N ALA A 377 8.25 29.37 6.56
CA ALA A 377 8.01 29.23 5.13
C ALA A 377 9.34 29.28 4.40
N ARG A 378 9.61 28.27 3.58
CA ARG A 378 10.88 28.09 2.87
C ARG A 378 10.68 28.04 1.37
N LEU A 379 11.56 28.73 0.65
CA LEU A 379 11.60 28.80 -0.80
C LEU A 379 12.99 28.35 -1.25
N GLU A 380 13.06 27.40 -2.16
CA GLU A 380 14.30 26.83 -2.69
C GLU A 380 14.34 26.93 -4.20
N PHE A 381 15.51 27.27 -4.72
CA PHE A 381 15.76 27.44 -6.15
C PHE A 381 16.99 26.67 -6.58
N ARG A 382 16.87 25.92 -7.68
CA ARG A 382 18.01 25.27 -8.31
C ARG A 382 18.57 26.14 -9.43
N VAL A 383 19.74 26.73 -9.19
CA VAL A 383 20.41 27.64 -10.11
C VAL A 383 21.78 27.11 -10.53
N PRO A 384 22.33 27.52 -11.68
CA PRO A 384 23.71 27.24 -12.03
C PRO A 384 24.67 27.82 -11.00
N LEU A 385 25.80 27.15 -10.77
CA LEU A 385 26.81 27.59 -9.81
C LEU A 385 27.28 29.04 -10.05
N SER A 386 27.36 29.47 -11.32
CA SER A 386 27.76 30.84 -11.70
C SER A 386 26.81 31.94 -11.18
N HIS A 387 25.56 31.60 -10.86
CA HIS A 387 24.58 32.56 -10.33
C HIS A 387 24.33 32.37 -8.83
N ALA A 388 24.83 31.28 -8.23
CA ALA A 388 24.47 30.88 -6.87
C ALA A 388 24.82 31.95 -5.82
N GLN A 389 25.88 32.74 -6.01
CA GLN A 389 26.27 33.78 -5.07
C GLN A 389 25.26 34.93 -5.00
N GLU A 390 24.74 35.36 -6.15
CA GLU A 390 23.94 36.59 -6.29
C GLU A 390 22.42 36.33 -6.34
N TYR A 391 22.02 35.07 -6.50
CA TYR A 391 20.62 34.73 -6.68
C TYR A 391 19.84 34.77 -5.36
N ALA A 392 18.64 35.36 -5.39
CA ALA A 392 17.74 35.43 -4.23
C ALA A 392 18.42 36.01 -2.97
N LEU A 393 19.18 37.12 -3.14
CA LEU A 393 19.83 37.81 -2.03
C LEU A 393 18.85 38.55 -1.12
N ASP A 394 17.58 38.71 -1.50
CA ASP A 394 16.55 39.33 -0.66
C ASP A 394 15.18 38.67 -0.91
N PHE A 395 14.26 38.86 0.03
CA PHE A 395 12.85 38.54 -0.14
C PHE A 395 12.00 39.83 -0.09
N PRO A 396 11.49 40.31 -1.23
CA PRO A 396 10.79 41.59 -1.27
C PRO A 396 9.58 41.67 -0.32
N PRO A 397 9.46 42.74 0.50
CA PRO A 397 8.37 42.88 1.47
C PRO A 397 6.96 42.81 0.87
N GLU A 398 6.78 43.31 -0.35
CA GLU A 398 5.50 43.29 -1.07
C GLU A 398 5.06 41.87 -1.46
N LEU A 399 6.01 40.96 -1.67
CA LEU A 399 5.70 39.55 -1.86
C LEU A 399 5.15 38.94 -0.58
N MET A 400 5.69 39.30 0.59
CA MET A 400 5.19 38.76 1.86
C MET A 400 3.68 39.00 2.01
N LEU A 401 3.21 40.20 1.65
CA LEU A 401 1.80 40.58 1.71
C LEU A 401 0.90 39.73 0.80
N THR A 402 1.43 39.26 -0.33
CA THR A 402 0.65 38.58 -1.38
C THR A 402 0.83 37.07 -1.39
N THR A 403 1.89 36.54 -0.76
CA THR A 403 2.26 35.12 -0.85
C THR A 403 2.24 34.36 0.48
N LEU A 404 2.11 35.04 1.62
CA LEU A 404 2.18 34.40 2.95
C LEU A 404 0.89 34.53 3.76
N CYS A 405 0.60 33.46 4.50
CA CYS A 405 -0.26 33.47 5.67
C CYS A 405 0.58 33.26 6.94
N VAL A 406 0.21 33.92 8.02
CA VAL A 406 0.87 33.77 9.33
C VAL A 406 -0.16 33.49 10.41
N TYR A 407 -0.07 32.30 10.97
CA TYR A 407 -0.93 31.84 12.06
C TYR A 407 -0.18 31.94 13.39
N PRO A 408 -0.87 32.17 14.51
CA PRO A 408 -0.31 31.81 15.81
C PRO A 408 0.10 30.32 15.80
N ARG A 409 1.29 29.99 16.33
CA ARG A 409 1.79 28.61 16.38
C ARG A 409 0.74 27.66 16.98
N VAL A 410 0.14 28.09 18.08
CA VAL A 410 -0.85 27.31 18.83
C VAL A 410 -2.02 26.92 17.93
N ASP A 411 -2.62 27.88 17.23
CA ASP A 411 -3.79 27.65 16.36
C ASP A 411 -3.46 26.69 15.20
N TRP A 412 -2.28 26.85 14.59
CA TRP A 412 -1.83 25.99 13.49
C TRP A 412 -1.75 24.51 13.90
N TRP A 413 -1.13 24.24 15.04
CA TRP A 413 -1.00 22.87 15.56
C TRP A 413 -2.31 22.35 16.14
N GLN A 414 -3.10 23.20 16.80
CA GLN A 414 -4.40 22.82 17.32
C GLN A 414 -5.37 22.41 16.22
N TRP A 415 -5.36 23.06 15.05
CA TRP A 415 -6.13 22.63 13.89
C TRP A 415 -5.84 21.17 13.52
N ARG A 416 -4.55 20.81 13.44
CA ARG A 416 -4.12 19.43 13.14
C ARG A 416 -4.52 18.46 14.24
N ALA A 417 -4.34 18.84 15.50
CA ALA A 417 -4.71 18.03 16.66
C ALA A 417 -6.23 17.76 16.70
N LEU A 418 -7.06 18.79 16.55
CA LEU A 418 -8.52 18.68 16.52
C LEU A 418 -9.01 17.76 15.40
N ARG A 419 -8.44 17.90 14.19
CA ARG A 419 -8.78 17.04 13.06
C ARG A 419 -8.36 15.59 13.32
N LEU A 420 -7.15 15.38 13.79
CA LEU A 420 -6.66 14.02 14.09
C LEU A 420 -7.48 13.36 15.19
N LEU A 421 -7.87 14.10 16.23
CA LEU A 421 -8.74 13.61 17.29
C LEU A 421 -10.12 13.19 16.75
N ALA A 422 -10.71 13.98 15.86
CA ALA A 422 -11.98 13.64 15.23
C ALA A 422 -11.88 12.39 14.36
N LEU A 423 -10.80 12.27 13.58
CA LEU A 423 -10.50 11.08 12.77
C LEU A 423 -10.31 9.84 13.64
N SER A 424 -9.52 9.96 14.73
CA SER A 424 -9.26 8.88 15.68
C SER A 424 -10.54 8.40 16.37
N ARG A 425 -11.40 9.32 16.80
CA ARG A 425 -12.71 8.98 17.39
C ARG A 425 -13.61 8.23 16.41
N CYS A 426 -13.62 8.64 15.13
CA CYS A 426 -14.40 7.95 14.11
C CYS A 426 -13.94 6.50 13.92
N VAL A 427 -12.63 6.25 13.81
CA VAL A 427 -12.08 4.89 13.69
C VAL A 427 -12.29 4.09 14.97
N THR A 428 -12.17 4.72 16.14
CA THR A 428 -12.43 4.07 17.43
C THR A 428 -13.86 3.55 17.48
N LEU A 429 -14.85 4.34 17.06
CA LEU A 429 -16.23 3.90 16.96
C LEU A 429 -16.39 2.74 15.97
N GLN A 430 -15.76 2.79 14.79
CA GLN A 430 -15.77 1.66 13.83
C GLN A 430 -15.15 0.38 14.41
N ASN A 431 -14.06 0.51 15.18
CA ASN A 431 -13.35 -0.63 15.74
C ASN A 431 -14.10 -1.27 16.91
N LEU A 432 -14.92 -0.50 17.63
CA LEU A 432 -15.84 -0.99 18.66
C LEU A 432 -17.12 -1.62 18.07
N SER A 433 -17.50 -1.29 16.82
CA SER A 433 -18.65 -1.88 16.14
C SER A 433 -18.40 -3.36 15.76
N PRO A 434 -19.48 -4.17 15.60
CA PRO A 434 -19.39 -5.55 15.15
C PRO A 434 -18.58 -5.72 13.84
N PRO A 435 -17.72 -6.75 13.72
CA PRO A 435 -16.94 -7.02 12.52
C PRO A 435 -17.78 -7.04 11.23
N GLN A 436 -18.99 -7.58 11.28
CA GLN A 436 -19.89 -7.69 10.12
C GLN A 436 -20.28 -6.33 9.53
N LEU A 437 -20.26 -5.27 10.35
CA LEU A 437 -20.64 -3.92 9.96
C LEU A 437 -19.43 -3.06 9.56
N ARG A 438 -18.31 -3.18 10.28
CA ARG A 438 -17.10 -2.38 10.00
C ARG A 438 -16.35 -2.80 8.72
N TYR A 439 -16.51 -4.05 8.26
CA TYR A 439 -15.92 -4.52 7.00
C TYR A 439 -16.84 -4.38 5.78
N ARG A 440 -17.97 -3.68 5.92
CA ARG A 440 -18.78 -3.29 4.75
C ARG A 440 -18.05 -2.24 3.92
N THR A 441 -18.31 -2.21 2.62
CA THR A 441 -17.64 -1.32 1.65
C THR A 441 -17.69 0.14 2.09
N THR A 442 -18.86 0.65 2.52
CA THR A 442 -19.04 2.05 2.95
C THR A 442 -18.27 2.41 4.22
N ALA A 443 -18.15 1.48 5.17
CA ALA A 443 -17.33 1.64 6.37
C ALA A 443 -15.83 1.61 6.02
N LEU A 444 -15.41 0.68 5.18
CA LEU A 444 -14.02 0.56 4.72
C LEU A 444 -13.57 1.75 3.87
N MET A 445 -14.45 2.30 3.05
CA MET A 445 -14.20 3.55 2.32
C MET A 445 -13.94 4.70 3.29
N LEU A 446 -14.73 4.81 4.36
CA LEU A 446 -14.52 5.82 5.40
C LEU A 446 -13.18 5.59 6.10
N THR A 447 -12.82 4.35 6.44
CA THR A 447 -11.51 4.03 7.02
C THR A 447 -10.36 4.42 6.07
N ALA A 448 -10.47 4.13 4.77
CA ALA A 448 -9.49 4.54 3.77
C ALA A 448 -9.37 6.07 3.68
N ALA A 449 -10.50 6.80 3.70
CA ALA A 449 -10.53 8.25 3.73
C ALA A 449 -9.85 8.82 4.99
N ILE A 450 -10.03 8.16 6.14
CA ILE A 450 -9.37 8.56 7.39
C ILE A 450 -7.85 8.37 7.32
N VAL A 451 -7.38 7.26 6.75
CA VAL A 451 -5.95 7.03 6.50
C VAL A 451 -5.38 8.11 5.60
N TYR A 452 -6.05 8.40 4.49
CA TYR A 452 -5.66 9.46 3.55
C TYR A 452 -5.58 10.84 4.24
N LEU A 453 -6.64 11.25 4.93
CA LEU A 453 -6.70 12.55 5.60
C LEU A 453 -5.67 12.67 6.73
N THR A 454 -5.46 11.61 7.51
CA THR A 454 -4.46 11.61 8.60
C THR A 454 -3.06 11.88 8.05
N ASN A 455 -2.70 11.22 6.95
CA ASN A 455 -1.40 11.44 6.30
C ASN A 455 -1.34 12.81 5.63
N ALA A 456 -2.43 13.28 5.03
CA ALA A 456 -2.54 14.61 4.41
C ALA A 456 -2.51 15.78 5.42
N LEU A 457 -2.66 15.54 6.73
CA LEU A 457 -2.51 16.60 7.74
C LEU A 457 -1.10 17.19 7.77
N HIS A 458 -0.13 16.45 7.26
CA HIS A 458 1.26 16.79 7.47
C HIS A 458 2.22 16.30 6.37
N SER A 459 1.74 15.46 5.47
CA SER A 459 2.37 15.13 4.20
C SER A 459 1.54 15.70 3.05
N ARG A 460 2.13 15.75 1.86
CA ARG A 460 1.36 16.05 0.64
C ARG A 460 0.26 14.98 0.49
N PRO A 461 -0.99 15.38 0.18
CA PRO A 461 -2.04 14.41 -0.14
C PRO A 461 -1.66 13.56 -1.36
N ASP A 462 -1.93 12.26 -1.31
CA ASP A 462 -1.71 11.36 -2.46
C ASP A 462 -2.61 11.81 -3.64
N ASP A 463 -2.01 12.12 -4.79
CA ASP A 463 -2.72 12.49 -6.04
C ASP A 463 -2.45 11.48 -7.17
N ASP A 464 -2.08 10.25 -6.79
CA ASP A 464 -2.03 9.12 -7.70
C ASP A 464 -3.46 8.68 -8.10
N GLN A 465 -3.57 7.70 -9.00
CA GLN A 465 -4.88 7.23 -9.47
C GLN A 465 -5.79 6.74 -8.33
N ALA A 466 -5.20 6.14 -7.28
CA ALA A 466 -5.93 5.66 -6.11
C ALA A 466 -6.38 6.82 -5.20
N GLY A 467 -5.53 7.83 -4.97
CA GLY A 467 -5.89 9.06 -4.27
C GLY A 467 -7.00 9.83 -4.95
N ARG A 468 -6.96 9.95 -6.28
CA ARG A 468 -8.02 10.59 -7.08
C ARG A 468 -9.36 9.88 -6.95
N GLU A 469 -9.35 8.56 -7.04
CA GLU A 469 -10.55 7.75 -6.87
C GLU A 469 -11.11 7.85 -5.43
N LEU A 470 -10.24 7.83 -4.42
CA LEU A 470 -10.63 8.01 -3.03
C LEU A 470 -11.22 9.41 -2.78
N MET A 471 -10.66 10.47 -3.38
CA MET A 471 -11.24 11.81 -3.32
C MET A 471 -12.65 11.84 -3.90
N CYS A 472 -12.88 11.23 -5.07
CA CYS A 472 -14.23 11.10 -5.66
C CYS A 472 -15.21 10.30 -4.78
N ALA A 473 -14.69 9.40 -3.94
CA ALA A 473 -15.45 8.57 -3.03
C ALA A 473 -15.70 9.21 -1.65
N ALA A 474 -14.87 10.17 -1.23
CA ALA A 474 -14.85 10.67 0.15
C ALA A 474 -15.22 12.15 0.29
N LEU A 475 -14.97 12.98 -0.74
CA LEU A 475 -15.22 14.42 -0.72
C LEU A 475 -16.58 14.76 -1.35
N PRO A 476 -17.16 15.93 -1.06
CA PRO A 476 -18.27 16.50 -1.83
C PRO A 476 -17.91 16.59 -3.30
N LEU A 477 -18.88 16.36 -4.19
CA LEU A 477 -18.67 16.50 -5.63
C LEU A 477 -19.48 17.64 -6.22
N THR A 478 -19.00 18.18 -7.34
CA THR A 478 -19.66 19.22 -8.13
C THR A 478 -19.42 18.97 -9.63
N ASN A 479 -20.35 19.44 -10.46
CA ASN A 479 -20.16 19.60 -11.91
C ASN A 479 -19.82 21.04 -12.29
N ASP A 480 -19.74 21.96 -11.31
CA ASP A 480 -19.29 23.33 -11.55
C ASP A 480 -17.77 23.39 -11.69
N TYR A 481 -17.32 23.29 -12.94
CA TYR A 481 -15.91 23.31 -13.33
C TYR A 481 -15.25 24.70 -13.20
N ASN A 482 -16.00 25.75 -12.88
CA ASN A 482 -15.45 27.11 -12.73
C ASN A 482 -15.00 27.41 -11.30
N LEU A 483 -15.18 26.48 -10.38
CA LEU A 483 -14.82 26.66 -8.99
C LEU A 483 -13.32 26.45 -8.76
N GLY A 484 -12.63 27.49 -8.26
CA GLY A 484 -11.24 27.42 -7.79
C GLY A 484 -10.99 26.44 -6.62
N VAL A 485 -12.01 25.69 -6.22
CA VAL A 485 -12.02 24.72 -5.11
C VAL A 485 -12.06 23.26 -5.55
N MET A 486 -11.99 22.99 -6.87
CA MET A 486 -11.89 21.62 -7.37
C MET A 486 -10.59 20.95 -6.89
N MET A 487 -10.65 19.65 -6.64
CA MET A 487 -9.50 18.85 -6.20
C MET A 487 -8.79 18.12 -7.33
N ILE A 488 -9.50 17.89 -8.44
CA ILE A 488 -8.98 17.25 -9.64
C ILE A 488 -9.40 18.09 -10.84
N GLU A 489 -8.53 18.22 -11.84
CA GLU A 489 -8.92 18.89 -13.08
C GLU A 489 -9.77 17.97 -13.98
N PRO A 490 -10.79 18.52 -14.66
CA PRO A 490 -11.53 17.79 -15.68
C PRO A 490 -10.59 17.36 -16.81
N ASN A 491 -10.74 16.13 -17.28
CA ASN A 491 -10.02 15.67 -18.46
C ASN A 491 -10.68 16.31 -19.70
N ALA A 492 -9.90 16.75 -20.70
CA ALA A 492 -10.44 17.42 -21.88
C ALA A 492 -11.42 16.57 -22.71
N THR A 493 -11.43 15.25 -22.46
CA THR A 493 -12.32 14.26 -23.11
C THR A 493 -13.49 13.78 -22.23
N ARG A 494 -13.62 14.29 -21.00
CA ARG A 494 -14.75 13.93 -20.12
C ARG A 494 -15.97 14.80 -20.44
N VAL A 495 -17.09 14.12 -20.63
CA VAL A 495 -18.42 14.67 -20.92
C VAL A 495 -18.87 15.58 -19.77
N GLU A 496 -19.65 16.62 -20.08
CA GLU A 496 -20.16 17.68 -19.16
C GLU A 496 -20.97 17.19 -17.93
N ASP A 497 -21.12 15.88 -17.72
CA ASP A 497 -21.88 15.26 -16.63
C ASP A 497 -21.01 14.59 -15.53
N ASP A 498 -19.68 14.59 -15.66
CA ASP A 498 -18.80 13.94 -14.67
C ASP A 498 -18.65 14.79 -13.40
N LEU A 499 -19.23 14.32 -12.29
CA LEU A 499 -19.04 14.91 -10.96
C LEU A 499 -17.57 14.79 -10.50
N LEU A 500 -16.95 15.90 -10.12
CA LEU A 500 -15.57 15.98 -9.63
C LEU A 500 -15.49 16.38 -8.15
N PRO A 501 -14.45 15.91 -7.42
CA PRO A 501 -14.30 16.25 -6.01
C PRO A 501 -13.96 17.72 -5.82
N THR A 502 -14.61 18.33 -4.84
CA THR A 502 -14.52 19.75 -4.52
C THR A 502 -14.39 19.96 -3.02
N CYS A 503 -13.79 21.09 -2.64
CA CYS A 503 -13.64 21.53 -1.25
C CYS A 503 -14.14 22.97 -1.08
N PRO A 504 -15.46 23.21 -1.27
CA PRO A 504 -16.03 24.56 -1.36
C PRO A 504 -15.91 25.37 -0.06
N PHE A 505 -15.59 24.73 1.05
CA PHE A 505 -15.54 25.32 2.38
C PHE A 505 -14.10 25.47 2.91
N GLY A 506 -13.13 25.58 1.99
CA GLY A 506 -11.73 25.92 2.30
C GLY A 506 -10.88 24.82 2.92
N ALA A 507 -11.46 23.64 3.18
CA ALA A 507 -10.76 22.49 3.72
C ALA A 507 -11.27 21.16 3.14
N PHE A 508 -10.48 20.10 3.32
CA PHE A 508 -10.87 18.72 2.97
C PHE A 508 -11.92 18.21 3.96
N PHE A 509 -13.16 18.64 3.76
CA PHE A 509 -14.29 18.08 4.47
C PHE A 509 -14.81 16.85 3.74
N LEU A 510 -15.07 15.80 4.50
CA LEU A 510 -15.72 14.60 4.01
C LEU A 510 -17.19 14.89 3.71
N ARG A 511 -17.75 14.15 2.75
CA ARG A 511 -19.20 14.09 2.54
C ARG A 511 -19.91 13.48 3.76
N ASP A 512 -21.23 13.45 3.72
CA ASP A 512 -22.03 13.00 4.85
C ASP A 512 -21.67 11.59 5.34
N ILE A 513 -21.46 11.54 6.66
CA ILE A 513 -21.16 10.35 7.44
C ILE A 513 -22.38 10.07 8.30
N GLU A 514 -22.79 8.81 8.32
CA GLU A 514 -23.78 8.32 9.27
C GLU A 514 -23.11 7.90 10.57
N TRP A 515 -23.76 8.27 11.67
CA TRP A 515 -23.24 8.12 13.03
C TRP A 515 -24.23 7.34 13.88
N PRO A 516 -23.77 6.59 14.91
CA PRO A 516 -24.66 6.05 15.92
C PRO A 516 -25.52 7.15 16.60
N PRO A 517 -26.80 6.90 16.91
CA PRO A 517 -27.53 5.63 16.73
C PRO A 517 -28.20 5.46 15.36
N ALA A 518 -28.08 6.40 14.43
CA ALA A 518 -28.69 6.28 13.09
C ALA A 518 -28.06 5.15 12.24
N ALA A 519 -26.79 4.83 12.54
CA ALA A 519 -26.07 3.67 12.02
C ALA A 519 -25.28 2.99 13.14
N ASP A 520 -25.28 1.67 13.19
CA ASP A 520 -24.54 0.88 14.20
C ASP A 520 -23.01 0.94 14.05
N CYS A 521 -22.53 1.44 12.90
CA CYS A 521 -21.12 1.62 12.59
C CYS A 521 -20.95 2.89 11.74
N PRO A 522 -20.01 3.81 12.09
CA PRO A 522 -19.73 4.97 11.26
C PRO A 522 -19.38 4.56 9.83
N ARG A 523 -20.05 5.17 8.85
CA ARG A 523 -19.89 4.89 7.42
C ARG A 523 -20.32 6.08 6.58
N PHE A 524 -19.93 6.11 5.30
CA PHE A 524 -20.57 7.05 4.37
C PHE A 524 -22.03 6.68 4.14
N HIS A 525 -22.89 7.70 4.04
CA HIS A 525 -24.33 7.52 3.80
C HIS A 525 -24.60 6.70 2.53
N TRP A 526 -23.95 7.03 1.40
CA TRP A 526 -24.09 6.28 0.14
C TRP A 526 -22.77 5.65 -0.33
N GLY A 527 -22.82 4.39 -0.77
CA GLY A 527 -21.73 3.71 -1.45
C GLY A 527 -21.41 4.39 -2.78
N ARG A 528 -20.15 4.77 -2.97
CA ARG A 528 -19.59 5.08 -4.29
C ARG A 528 -18.64 3.97 -4.65
N HIS A 529 -18.59 3.59 -5.92
CA HIS A 529 -17.71 2.52 -6.33
C HIS A 529 -16.24 2.94 -6.19
N MET A 530 -15.45 2.09 -5.53
CA MET A 530 -14.00 2.21 -5.43
C MET A 530 -13.40 0.85 -5.78
N ARG A 531 -12.42 0.82 -6.67
CA ARG A 531 -11.76 -0.41 -7.13
C ARG A 531 -10.97 -1.09 -6.02
N ASP A 532 -10.88 -2.42 -6.11
CA ASP A 532 -10.08 -3.24 -5.19
C ASP A 532 -8.62 -2.78 -5.10
N THR A 533 -8.02 -2.30 -6.20
CA THR A 533 -6.65 -1.78 -6.20
C THR A 533 -6.49 -0.56 -5.29
N THR A 534 -7.54 0.26 -5.16
CA THR A 534 -7.54 1.44 -4.31
C THR A 534 -7.72 1.05 -2.84
N PHE A 535 -8.57 0.05 -2.55
CA PHE A 535 -8.61 -0.55 -1.21
C PHE A 535 -7.26 -1.14 -0.80
N ILE A 536 -6.62 -1.92 -1.68
CA ILE A 536 -5.29 -2.50 -1.42
C ILE A 536 -4.25 -1.41 -1.16
N ARG A 537 -4.28 -0.29 -1.90
CA ARG A 537 -3.35 0.82 -1.73
C ARG A 537 -3.38 1.43 -0.32
N TYR A 538 -4.56 1.59 0.27
CA TYR A 538 -4.76 2.25 1.56
C TYR A 538 -4.88 1.29 2.75
N LEU A 539 -5.50 0.12 2.54
CA LEU A 539 -5.81 -0.87 3.58
C LEU A 539 -4.95 -2.13 3.51
N GLY A 540 -4.14 -2.30 2.47
CA GLY A 540 -3.29 -3.48 2.25
C GLY A 540 -4.04 -4.68 1.66
N HIS A 541 -5.37 -4.64 1.65
CA HIS A 541 -6.27 -5.72 1.24
C HIS A 541 -7.51 -5.16 0.55
N ASN A 542 -8.15 -5.97 -0.29
CA ASN A 542 -9.48 -5.62 -0.83
C ASN A 542 -10.59 -5.87 0.23
N PRO A 543 -11.80 -5.30 0.07
CA PRO A 543 -12.87 -5.42 1.06
C PRO A 543 -13.20 -6.87 1.42
N LEU A 544 -13.18 -7.72 0.40
CA LEU A 544 -13.54 -9.12 0.52
C LEU A 544 -12.48 -9.93 1.29
N GLU A 545 -11.20 -9.61 1.12
CA GLU A 545 -10.10 -10.16 1.94
C GLU A 545 -10.21 -9.70 3.40
N LEU A 546 -10.44 -8.41 3.65
CA LEU A 546 -10.60 -7.89 5.01
C LEU A 546 -11.80 -8.51 5.73
N TRP A 547 -12.94 -8.61 5.04
CA TRP A 547 -14.12 -9.26 5.58
C TRP A 547 -13.83 -10.71 5.99
N ARG A 548 -13.03 -11.44 5.20
CA ARG A 548 -12.64 -12.84 5.51
C ARG A 548 -11.62 -12.97 6.64
N HIS A 549 -10.69 -12.03 6.74
CA HIS A 549 -9.67 -12.06 7.80
C HIS A 549 -10.30 -11.89 9.19
N HIS A 550 -11.43 -11.19 9.27
CA HIS A 550 -11.97 -10.72 10.54
C HIS A 550 -13.39 -11.19 10.87
N ASN A 551 -14.14 -11.68 9.89
CA ASN A 551 -15.25 -12.58 10.17
C ASN A 551 -14.68 -14.00 10.16
N GLN A 552 -14.78 -14.71 11.29
CA GLN A 552 -14.41 -16.13 11.40
C GLN A 552 -15.37 -17.00 10.56
N VAL A 553 -15.34 -16.83 9.25
CA VAL A 553 -15.86 -17.81 8.30
C VAL A 553 -14.71 -18.77 8.03
N ALA A 554 -14.95 -20.06 8.20
CA ALA A 554 -13.95 -21.11 8.12
C ALA A 554 -13.25 -21.27 6.75
N PHE A 555 -13.33 -20.31 5.81
CA PHE A 555 -12.74 -20.42 4.48
C PHE A 555 -12.16 -19.14 3.87
N ILE A 556 -10.96 -19.34 3.34
CA ILE A 556 -10.28 -18.51 2.33
C ILE A 556 -10.62 -19.09 0.95
N PRO A 557 -11.15 -18.33 -0.02
CA PRO A 557 -11.50 -18.88 -1.32
C PRO A 557 -10.32 -18.98 -2.28
N THR A 558 -10.56 -19.80 -3.29
CA THR A 558 -9.62 -20.36 -4.27
C THR A 558 -8.73 -19.35 -5.00
N GLN A 559 -9.12 -18.07 -5.05
CA GLN A 559 -8.35 -17.01 -5.71
C GLN A 559 -7.09 -16.61 -4.94
N ALA A 560 -7.03 -16.88 -3.64
CA ALA A 560 -5.89 -16.62 -2.76
C ALA A 560 -4.90 -17.81 -2.67
N VAL A 561 -5.18 -18.92 -3.35
CA VAL A 561 -4.29 -20.09 -3.40
C VAL A 561 -3.38 -19.95 -4.63
N SER A 562 -2.07 -20.11 -4.43
CA SER A 562 -1.05 -20.17 -5.49
C SER A 562 -1.57 -20.87 -6.76
N LYS A 563 -1.59 -20.15 -7.89
CA LYS A 563 -2.10 -20.58 -9.20
C LYS A 563 -1.39 -21.81 -9.81
N LYS A 564 -0.45 -22.45 -9.09
CA LYS A 564 0.35 -23.58 -9.57
C LYS A 564 -0.42 -24.91 -9.68
N ARG A 565 -1.70 -24.97 -9.29
CA ARG A 565 -2.51 -26.18 -9.43
C ARG A 565 -3.85 -25.88 -10.07
N VAL A 566 -4.11 -26.49 -11.23
CA VAL A 566 -5.41 -26.42 -11.93
C VAL A 566 -6.47 -27.04 -11.03
N PRO A 567 -7.41 -26.26 -10.46
CA PRO A 567 -8.48 -26.82 -9.63
C PRO A 567 -9.54 -27.41 -10.55
N THR A 568 -9.97 -28.63 -10.24
CA THR A 568 -11.19 -29.20 -10.82
C THR A 568 -12.37 -28.42 -10.26
N ARG A 569 -12.91 -27.45 -11.01
CA ARG A 569 -14.08 -26.65 -10.61
C ARG A 569 -15.31 -27.56 -10.47
N LYS A 570 -15.61 -28.01 -9.26
CA LYS A 570 -16.93 -28.54 -8.90
C LYS A 570 -17.67 -27.47 -8.12
N GLY A 571 -18.81 -27.00 -8.64
CA GLY A 571 -19.63 -25.97 -8.00
C GLY A 571 -20.13 -26.35 -6.60
N MET A 572 -20.74 -25.38 -5.91
CA MET A 572 -21.41 -25.60 -4.63
C MET A 572 -22.43 -26.75 -4.72
N THR A 573 -22.59 -27.48 -3.63
CA THR A 573 -23.72 -28.41 -3.48
C THR A 573 -25.04 -27.66 -3.54
N LYS A 574 -26.06 -28.32 -4.08
CA LYS A 574 -27.42 -27.80 -4.10
C LYS A 574 -28.09 -28.06 -2.75
N LEU A 575 -29.09 -27.24 -2.43
CA LEU A 575 -29.85 -27.36 -1.19
C LEU A 575 -30.66 -28.66 -1.17
N HIS A 576 -30.80 -29.23 0.02
CA HIS A 576 -31.64 -30.39 0.28
C HIS A 576 -33.11 -30.05 -0.03
N SER A 577 -33.85 -30.98 -0.63
CA SER A 577 -35.24 -30.76 -1.07
C SER A 577 -36.19 -30.40 0.08
N SER A 578 -35.89 -30.87 1.29
CA SER A 578 -36.66 -30.54 2.50
C SER A 578 -36.55 -29.08 2.95
N ARG A 579 -35.65 -28.25 2.39
CA ARG A 579 -35.64 -26.81 2.70
C ARG A 579 -36.95 -26.11 2.28
N LEU A 580 -37.70 -26.74 1.37
CA LEU A 580 -38.97 -26.25 0.81
C LEU A 580 -40.23 -26.85 1.49
N ALA A 581 -40.07 -27.69 2.53
CA ALA A 581 -41.18 -28.40 3.18
C ALA A 581 -41.02 -28.40 4.72
N GLU A 582 -42.12 -28.61 5.44
CA GLU A 582 -42.06 -28.88 6.88
C GLU A 582 -41.32 -30.19 7.16
N VAL A 583 -40.36 -30.15 8.08
CA VAL A 583 -39.51 -31.29 8.44
C VAL A 583 -39.79 -31.70 9.87
N GLU A 584 -39.96 -33.00 10.12
CA GLU A 584 -40.02 -33.51 11.48
C GLU A 584 -38.68 -33.29 12.20
N ILE A 585 -38.70 -32.56 13.32
CA ILE A 585 -37.49 -32.26 14.10
C ILE A 585 -36.86 -33.56 14.60
N HIS A 586 -35.57 -33.73 14.33
CA HIS A 586 -34.82 -34.90 14.71
C HIS A 586 -34.84 -35.10 16.25
N PRO A 587 -35.07 -36.32 16.78
CA PRO A 587 -35.23 -36.56 18.22
C PRO A 587 -34.12 -35.97 19.10
N HIS A 588 -32.85 -36.11 18.68
CA HIS A 588 -31.69 -35.54 19.40
C HIS A 588 -31.59 -34.01 19.33
N ALA A 589 -32.24 -33.38 18.36
CA ALA A 589 -32.28 -31.93 18.20
C ALA A 589 -33.43 -31.27 18.99
N ARG A 590 -34.52 -32.00 19.32
CA ARG A 590 -35.69 -31.47 20.07
C ARG A 590 -35.35 -30.82 21.40
N SER A 591 -34.26 -31.26 22.04
CA SER A 591 -33.80 -30.70 23.32
C SER A 591 -33.06 -29.36 23.20
N LEU A 592 -32.83 -28.87 21.98
CA LEU A 592 -32.13 -27.60 21.72
C LEU A 592 -33.11 -26.43 21.79
N VAL A 593 -33.33 -25.93 23.01
CA VAL A 593 -34.22 -24.78 23.26
C VAL A 593 -33.34 -23.55 23.53
N PHE A 594 -33.00 -22.82 22.47
CA PHE A 594 -32.26 -21.56 22.58
C PHE A 594 -32.72 -20.58 21.50
N PRO A 595 -33.06 -19.33 21.86
CA PRO A 595 -33.37 -18.30 20.88
C PRO A 595 -32.11 -17.93 20.12
N LEU A 596 -32.09 -18.16 18.80
CA LEU A 596 -31.01 -17.69 17.94
C LEU A 596 -31.01 -16.16 17.98
N ALA A 597 -29.88 -15.55 18.37
CA ALA A 597 -29.73 -14.12 18.20
C ALA A 597 -29.92 -13.77 16.71
N GLY A 598 -30.74 -12.76 16.43
CA GLY A 598 -30.89 -12.22 15.09
C GLY A 598 -29.52 -11.81 14.55
N ARG A 599 -29.30 -12.00 13.24
CA ARG A 599 -28.10 -11.47 12.59
C ARG A 599 -28.03 -9.96 12.89
N PRO A 600 -26.84 -9.37 13.18
CA PRO A 600 -26.71 -7.92 13.31
C PRO A 600 -27.19 -7.28 12.01
N ARG A 601 -28.42 -6.74 12.04
CA ARG A 601 -29.04 -6.06 10.90
C ARG A 601 -28.73 -4.60 11.06
N ASP A 602 -28.29 -4.02 9.95
CA ASP A 602 -28.14 -2.58 9.86
C ASP A 602 -29.54 -1.98 9.76
N VAL A 603 -30.02 -1.39 10.85
CA VAL A 603 -31.37 -0.80 10.93
C VAL A 603 -31.45 0.59 10.29
N GLY A 604 -30.39 1.04 9.63
CA GLY A 604 -30.39 2.29 8.86
C GLY A 604 -31.28 2.17 7.64
N ASN A 605 -32.29 3.05 7.54
CA ASN A 605 -33.22 3.14 6.39
C ASN A 605 -32.55 3.63 5.08
N ASP A 606 -31.22 3.75 5.05
CA ASP A 606 -30.46 4.45 4.02
C ASP A 606 -29.61 3.54 3.12
N GLN A 607 -29.64 2.22 3.31
CA GLN A 607 -28.89 1.30 2.45
C GLN A 607 -29.60 1.03 1.12
N PRO A 608 -28.92 1.20 -0.03
CA PRO A 608 -29.44 0.73 -1.31
C PRO A 608 -29.46 -0.81 -1.33
N ASP A 609 -30.53 -1.40 -1.89
CA ASP A 609 -30.72 -2.86 -2.00
C ASP A 609 -29.52 -3.61 -2.61
N ASN A 610 -28.71 -2.94 -3.44
CA ASN A 610 -27.54 -3.52 -4.11
C ASN A 610 -26.27 -3.65 -3.24
N ASP A 611 -26.15 -2.94 -2.10
CA ASP A 611 -24.98 -3.07 -1.20
C ASP A 611 -25.08 -4.28 -0.25
N ARG A 612 -26.18 -5.05 -0.35
CA ARG A 612 -26.34 -6.42 0.15
C ARG A 612 -25.47 -7.38 -0.67
N LEU A 613 -24.15 -7.20 -0.62
CA LEU A 613 -23.16 -8.03 -1.32
C LEU A 613 -23.45 -9.52 -1.09
N GLY A 614 -24.09 -10.15 -2.07
CA GLY A 614 -24.35 -11.59 -2.09
C GLY A 614 -25.14 -12.11 -0.89
N GLU A 615 -26.20 -11.40 -0.48
CA GLU A 615 -27.24 -12.05 0.32
C GLU A 615 -27.76 -13.24 -0.50
N PHE A 616 -27.31 -14.45 -0.11
CA PHE A 616 -28.13 -15.62 -0.27
C PHE A 616 -29.52 -15.22 0.22
N SER A 617 -30.53 -15.32 -0.64
CA SER A 617 -31.92 -15.00 -0.30
C SER A 617 -32.32 -15.79 0.96
N ASP A 618 -32.22 -15.14 2.12
CA ASP A 618 -32.31 -15.74 3.45
C ASP A 618 -33.46 -15.07 4.25
N ASP A 619 -34.48 -14.56 3.56
CA ASP A 619 -35.66 -14.00 4.25
C ASP A 619 -36.45 -15.08 5.04
N ASP A 620 -36.22 -16.38 4.80
CA ASP A 620 -36.97 -17.49 5.43
C ASP A 620 -36.24 -18.22 6.60
N ASP A 621 -34.96 -17.94 6.88
CA ASP A 621 -34.19 -18.67 7.92
C ASP A 621 -34.12 -17.95 9.29
N ASP A 622 -34.53 -16.68 9.38
CA ASP A 622 -34.41 -15.90 10.63
C ASP A 622 -35.52 -16.18 11.67
N ASP A 623 -36.61 -16.86 11.29
CA ASP A 623 -37.72 -17.24 12.19
C ASP A 623 -37.65 -18.69 12.71
N ARG A 624 -36.63 -19.48 12.32
CA ARG A 624 -36.53 -20.89 12.69
C ARG A 624 -35.90 -21.07 14.06
N ASP A 625 -36.47 -21.96 14.87
CA ASP A 625 -35.84 -22.36 16.12
C ASP A 625 -34.52 -23.14 15.89
N LEU A 626 -33.72 -23.24 16.96
CA LEU A 626 -32.41 -23.91 16.89
C LEU A 626 -32.52 -25.40 16.52
N ALA A 627 -33.56 -26.09 17.01
CA ALA A 627 -33.77 -27.51 16.75
C ALA A 627 -34.06 -27.80 15.27
N THR A 628 -34.87 -26.94 14.65
CA THR A 628 -35.21 -26.94 13.22
C THR A 628 -33.98 -26.64 12.39
N THR A 629 -33.22 -25.61 12.75
CA THR A 629 -31.95 -25.23 12.09
C THR A 629 -30.95 -26.39 12.06
N VAL A 630 -30.74 -27.05 13.21
CA VAL A 630 -29.84 -28.21 13.31
C VAL A 630 -30.36 -29.40 12.51
N THR A 631 -31.67 -29.61 12.49
CA THR A 631 -32.30 -30.70 11.70
C THR A 631 -32.11 -30.48 10.19
N HIS A 632 -32.35 -29.27 9.68
CA HIS A 632 -32.10 -28.96 8.27
C HIS A 632 -30.61 -29.07 7.90
N MET A 633 -29.71 -28.60 8.77
CA MET A 633 -28.27 -28.76 8.57
C MET A 633 -27.85 -30.24 8.52
N TRP A 634 -28.46 -31.09 9.35
CA TRP A 634 -28.19 -32.53 9.33
C TRP A 634 -28.66 -33.21 8.05
N LEU A 635 -29.85 -32.85 7.54
CA LEU A 635 -30.33 -33.34 6.24
C LEU A 635 -29.46 -32.83 5.08
N GLN A 636 -29.04 -31.56 5.14
CA GLN A 636 -28.09 -31.01 4.19
C GLN A 636 -26.76 -31.76 4.22
N PHE A 637 -26.29 -32.15 5.41
CA PHE A 637 -25.08 -32.96 5.57
C PHE A 637 -25.21 -34.30 4.84
N ALA A 638 -26.31 -35.02 5.05
CA ALA A 638 -26.57 -36.31 4.42
C ALA A 638 -26.59 -36.19 2.88
N SER A 639 -27.23 -35.15 2.35
CA SER A 639 -27.23 -34.87 0.91
C SER A 639 -25.86 -34.49 0.38
N ASP A 640 -25.14 -33.59 1.06
CA ASP A 640 -23.86 -33.08 0.57
C ASP A 640 -22.80 -34.18 0.45
N MET A 641 -22.80 -35.13 1.40
CA MET A 641 -21.94 -36.32 1.35
C MET A 641 -22.07 -37.05 0.00
N LEU A 642 -23.30 -37.30 -0.47
CA LEU A 642 -23.55 -38.07 -1.69
C LEU A 642 -23.48 -37.22 -2.97
N GLN A 643 -23.83 -35.94 -2.90
CA GLN A 643 -23.62 -34.99 -4.01
C GLN A 643 -22.13 -34.85 -4.35
N LYS A 644 -21.24 -34.93 -3.34
CA LYS A 644 -19.79 -34.86 -3.55
C LYS A 644 -19.14 -36.21 -3.87
N CYS A 645 -19.90 -37.30 -3.93
CA CYS A 645 -19.37 -38.59 -4.38
C CYS A 645 -18.92 -38.51 -5.85
N GLY A 646 -17.63 -38.70 -6.08
CA GLY A 646 -16.93 -38.60 -7.35
C GLY A 646 -17.37 -39.55 -8.46
N ASN A 647 -16.78 -39.33 -9.63
CA ASN A 647 -17.06 -40.06 -10.86
C ASN A 647 -15.86 -40.92 -11.28
N LEU A 648 -16.17 -41.88 -12.14
CA LEU A 648 -15.40 -42.37 -13.28
C LEU A 648 -14.09 -41.64 -13.65
N LYS A 649 -12.90 -41.95 -13.10
CA LYS A 649 -11.66 -41.33 -13.63
C LYS A 649 -11.43 -41.81 -15.08
N GLY A 650 -11.33 -40.88 -16.02
CA GLY A 650 -11.03 -41.16 -17.44
C GLY A 650 -12.24 -41.45 -18.32
N GLN A 651 -13.47 -41.45 -17.77
CA GLN A 651 -14.68 -41.73 -18.54
C GLN A 651 -15.82 -40.79 -18.09
N PRO A 652 -15.91 -39.57 -18.67
CA PRO A 652 -16.85 -38.52 -18.23
C PRO A 652 -18.33 -38.87 -18.44
N TYR A 653 -18.63 -39.92 -19.22
CA TYR A 653 -19.98 -40.37 -19.56
C TYR A 653 -20.52 -41.50 -18.66
N LEU A 654 -19.70 -42.08 -17.77
CA LEU A 654 -20.16 -43.12 -16.84
C LEU A 654 -20.75 -42.52 -15.56
N ALA A 655 -21.75 -43.23 -15.02
CA ALA A 655 -22.42 -42.90 -13.76
C ALA A 655 -21.43 -42.76 -12.59
N SER A 656 -21.73 -41.83 -11.68
CA SER A 656 -21.04 -41.64 -10.39
C SER A 656 -20.88 -42.97 -9.64
N HIS A 657 -19.91 -43.07 -8.72
CA HIS A 657 -19.77 -44.26 -7.87
C HIS A 657 -21.05 -44.58 -7.06
N CYS A 658 -21.88 -43.56 -6.82
CA CYS A 658 -23.17 -43.69 -6.15
C CYS A 658 -24.29 -44.03 -7.16
N ARG A 659 -25.11 -45.04 -6.82
CA ARG A 659 -26.28 -45.51 -7.59
C ARG A 659 -27.45 -44.52 -7.59
N LEU A 660 -27.54 -43.68 -6.56
CA LEU A 660 -28.62 -42.71 -6.45
C LEU A 660 -28.56 -41.68 -7.57
N THR A 661 -29.73 -41.35 -8.13
CA THR A 661 -29.88 -40.27 -9.11
C THR A 661 -29.59 -38.91 -8.49
N PRO A 662 -29.26 -37.87 -9.27
CA PRO A 662 -29.06 -36.53 -8.73
C PRO A 662 -30.24 -36.01 -7.92
N ALA A 663 -31.49 -36.27 -8.34
CA ALA A 663 -32.69 -35.89 -7.61
C ALA A 663 -32.81 -36.67 -6.28
N ALA A 664 -32.57 -37.98 -6.30
CA ALA A 664 -32.56 -38.78 -5.07
C ALA A 664 -31.52 -38.27 -4.07
N ARG A 665 -30.32 -37.89 -4.52
CA ARG A 665 -29.28 -37.31 -3.66
C ARG A 665 -29.69 -36.03 -2.95
N LEU A 666 -30.58 -35.23 -3.54
CA LEU A 666 -31.08 -33.99 -2.92
C LEU A 666 -32.13 -34.25 -1.83
N ALA A 667 -32.76 -35.42 -1.84
CA ALA A 667 -33.78 -35.83 -0.88
C ALA A 667 -33.29 -36.91 0.11
N VAL A 668 -31.98 -37.13 0.19
CA VAL A 668 -31.37 -38.16 1.05
C VAL A 668 -31.48 -37.75 2.52
N THR A 669 -32.03 -38.67 3.31
CA THR A 669 -32.02 -38.62 4.78
C THR A 669 -30.89 -39.48 5.34
N GLU A 670 -30.76 -39.48 6.67
CA GLU A 670 -29.82 -40.34 7.40
C GLU A 670 -30.08 -41.85 7.22
N ASP A 671 -31.27 -42.27 6.76
CA ASP A 671 -31.61 -43.70 6.61
C ASP A 671 -30.72 -44.39 5.57
N VAL A 672 -30.29 -43.65 4.54
CA VAL A 672 -29.32 -44.12 3.55
C VAL A 672 -27.96 -44.45 4.18
N PHE A 673 -27.63 -43.83 5.32
CA PHE A 673 -26.41 -44.09 6.09
C PHE A 673 -26.64 -45.15 7.19
N ARG A 674 -27.90 -45.56 7.43
CA ARG A 674 -28.27 -46.62 8.39
C ARG A 674 -28.39 -48.01 7.75
N THR A 675 -28.56 -48.11 6.43
CA THR A 675 -28.61 -49.42 5.75
C THR A 675 -27.27 -50.18 5.85
N SER A 676 -27.35 -51.50 6.09
CA SER A 676 -26.21 -52.43 6.01
C SER A 676 -25.89 -52.84 4.58
N ASN A 677 -26.87 -52.78 3.66
CA ASN A 677 -26.70 -53.14 2.26
C ASN A 677 -26.15 -51.97 1.44
N LEU A 678 -24.83 -51.96 1.27
CA LEU A 678 -24.12 -50.91 0.52
C LEU A 678 -24.36 -50.99 -0.99
N ALA A 679 -24.87 -52.12 -1.51
CA ALA A 679 -25.25 -52.23 -2.91
C ALA A 679 -26.45 -51.34 -3.26
N THR A 680 -27.25 -50.90 -2.28
CA THR A 680 -28.32 -49.91 -2.53
C THR A 680 -27.76 -48.51 -2.83
N VAL A 681 -26.55 -48.20 -2.36
CA VAL A 681 -25.96 -46.85 -2.43
C VAL A 681 -24.84 -46.77 -3.47
N PHE A 682 -24.03 -47.82 -3.64
CA PHE A 682 -22.83 -47.79 -4.48
C PHE A 682 -22.83 -48.89 -5.55
N TYR A 683 -22.30 -48.58 -6.73
CA TYR A 683 -21.95 -49.63 -7.70
C TYR A 683 -20.72 -50.41 -7.26
N ARG A 684 -19.84 -49.74 -6.50
CA ARG A 684 -18.63 -50.29 -5.91
C ARG A 684 -18.15 -49.44 -4.76
N VAL A 685 -17.59 -50.07 -3.74
CA VAL A 685 -17.13 -49.39 -2.53
C VAL A 685 -15.97 -50.15 -1.91
N ARG A 686 -15.08 -49.43 -1.23
CA ARG A 686 -14.08 -50.01 -0.33
C ARG A 686 -14.51 -49.74 1.09
N TRP A 687 -14.56 -50.78 1.91
CA TRP A 687 -15.05 -50.66 3.28
C TRP A 687 -14.07 -51.27 4.28
N LYS A 688 -14.16 -50.79 5.52
CA LYS A 688 -13.47 -51.32 6.69
C LYS A 688 -14.33 -51.05 7.91
N THR A 689 -14.40 -51.98 8.85
CA THR A 689 -14.96 -51.71 10.20
C THR A 689 -14.02 -50.77 10.96
N ALA A 690 -14.53 -49.60 11.32
CA ALA A 690 -13.75 -48.59 12.02
C ALA A 690 -13.45 -49.01 13.45
N THR A 691 -12.27 -48.65 13.94
CA THR A 691 -12.03 -48.56 15.39
C THR A 691 -12.82 -47.40 15.98
N ARG A 692 -13.06 -47.40 17.30
CA ARG A 692 -13.70 -46.27 18.00
C ARG A 692 -12.97 -44.94 17.74
N ALA A 693 -11.64 -44.98 17.66
CA ALA A 693 -10.80 -43.81 17.36
C ALA A 693 -10.98 -43.32 15.92
N GLU A 694 -11.03 -44.22 14.93
CA GLU A 694 -11.28 -43.86 13.53
C GLU A 694 -12.67 -43.26 13.32
N TRP A 695 -13.69 -43.83 13.97
CA TRP A 695 -15.06 -43.32 13.91
C TRP A 695 -15.18 -41.93 14.55
N GLY A 696 -14.58 -41.75 15.73
CA GLY A 696 -14.52 -40.44 16.38
C GLY A 696 -13.77 -39.40 15.55
N SER A 697 -12.63 -39.77 14.96
CA SER A 697 -11.87 -38.90 14.07
C SER A 697 -12.66 -38.51 12.82
N ALA A 698 -13.49 -39.42 12.30
CA ALA A 698 -14.36 -39.10 11.17
C ALA A 698 -15.39 -38.02 11.54
N PHE A 699 -16.03 -38.14 12.69
CA PHE A 699 -16.95 -37.13 13.20
C PHE A 699 -16.27 -35.76 13.37
N GLU A 700 -15.12 -35.70 14.05
CA GLU A 700 -14.39 -34.45 14.31
C GLU A 700 -13.90 -33.74 13.03
N ARG A 701 -13.79 -34.46 11.91
CA ARG A 701 -13.43 -33.87 10.61
C ARG A 701 -14.64 -33.32 9.87
N LEU A 702 -15.78 -34.01 9.95
CA LEU A 702 -17.04 -33.58 9.32
C LEU A 702 -17.68 -32.43 10.11
N PHE A 703 -17.66 -32.53 11.44
CA PHE A 703 -18.16 -31.54 12.38
C PHE A 703 -17.03 -31.13 13.33
N PRO A 704 -16.17 -30.18 12.93
CA PRO A 704 -15.07 -29.74 13.79
C PRO A 704 -15.61 -29.05 15.05
N PRO A 705 -14.99 -29.30 16.22
CA PRO A 705 -15.44 -28.77 17.48
C PRO A 705 -15.24 -27.25 17.52
N PRO A 706 -16.00 -26.51 18.35
CA PRO A 706 -15.83 -25.08 18.51
C PRO A 706 -14.38 -24.71 18.88
N GLY A 707 -13.81 -23.69 18.23
CA GLY A 707 -12.43 -23.23 18.48
C GLY A 707 -11.33 -23.95 17.68
N ARG A 708 -11.66 -24.99 16.90
CA ARG A 708 -10.67 -25.65 16.01
C ARG A 708 -10.58 -24.94 14.67
N GLU A 709 -9.37 -24.54 14.28
CA GLU A 709 -9.11 -23.95 12.97
C GLU A 709 -9.26 -24.98 11.83
N PRO A 710 -9.82 -24.59 10.68
CA PRO A 710 -9.88 -25.43 9.50
C PRO A 710 -8.47 -25.65 8.90
N PRO A 711 -8.22 -26.82 8.29
CA PRO A 711 -6.94 -27.10 7.63
C PRO A 711 -6.70 -26.16 6.43
N VAL A 712 -5.43 -25.87 6.14
CA VAL A 712 -4.98 -24.79 5.22
C VAL A 712 -5.49 -24.95 3.77
N GLN A 713 -5.90 -26.14 3.31
CA GLN A 713 -6.36 -26.37 1.92
C GLN A 713 -7.40 -27.51 1.79
N PRO A 714 -8.67 -27.30 2.15
CA PRO A 714 -9.71 -28.31 2.02
C PRO A 714 -10.33 -28.32 0.61
N GLN A 715 -10.34 -29.49 -0.06
CA GLN A 715 -10.80 -29.73 -1.43
C GLN A 715 -12.32 -29.94 -1.57
N ASN A 716 -13.02 -30.47 -0.55
CA ASN A 716 -14.47 -30.74 -0.62
C ASN A 716 -15.31 -29.84 0.28
N TYR A 717 -14.89 -29.67 1.54
CA TYR A 717 -15.64 -28.96 2.58
C TYR A 717 -16.09 -27.54 2.20
N PRO A 718 -15.29 -26.67 1.54
CA PRO A 718 -15.75 -25.32 1.16
C PRO A 718 -16.93 -25.29 0.20
N THR A 719 -17.21 -26.42 -0.46
CA THR A 719 -18.27 -26.51 -1.49
C THR A 719 -19.51 -27.25 -0.98
N MET A 720 -19.61 -27.46 0.33
CA MET A 720 -20.67 -28.21 1.01
C MET A 720 -21.50 -27.26 1.88
N GLN A 721 -22.80 -27.15 1.59
CA GLN A 721 -23.72 -26.24 2.26
C GLN A 721 -23.82 -26.50 3.77
N TYR A 722 -23.89 -27.77 4.21
CA TYR A 722 -24.00 -28.09 5.65
C TYR A 722 -22.81 -27.54 6.44
N TYR A 723 -21.63 -27.50 5.81
CA TYR A 723 -20.40 -27.10 6.47
C TYR A 723 -20.33 -25.57 6.65
N HIS A 724 -20.96 -24.82 5.73
CA HIS A 724 -21.20 -23.38 5.89
C HIS A 724 -22.19 -23.13 7.02
N GLN A 725 -23.33 -23.83 7.01
CA GLN A 725 -24.35 -23.76 8.04
C GLN A 725 -23.76 -24.06 9.43
N TRP A 726 -22.94 -25.10 9.56
CA TRP A 726 -22.26 -25.42 10.82
C TRP A 726 -21.28 -24.33 11.27
N SER A 727 -20.54 -23.74 10.34
CA SER A 727 -19.57 -22.68 10.65
C SER A 727 -20.27 -21.40 11.11
N GLU A 728 -21.35 -21.02 10.44
CA GLU A 728 -22.17 -19.87 10.84
C GLU A 728 -22.84 -20.10 12.20
N LEU A 729 -23.45 -21.28 12.40
CA LEU A 729 -24.16 -21.62 13.63
C LEU A 729 -23.23 -21.51 14.85
N LYS A 730 -21.98 -21.97 14.74
CA LYS A 730 -20.96 -21.83 15.80
C LYS A 730 -20.62 -20.37 16.14
N GLY A 731 -20.72 -19.46 15.17
CA GLY A 731 -20.47 -18.03 15.38
C GLY A 731 -21.67 -17.28 15.96
N ARG A 732 -22.89 -17.80 15.77
CA ARG A 732 -24.15 -17.20 16.23
C ARG A 732 -24.51 -17.53 17.67
N VAL A 733 -24.03 -18.66 18.21
CA VAL A 733 -24.37 -19.11 19.56
C VAL A 733 -23.16 -19.01 20.51
N PRO A 734 -23.37 -18.78 21.82
CA PRO A 734 -22.30 -18.85 22.79
C PRO A 734 -21.53 -20.18 22.74
N HIS A 735 -20.24 -20.15 23.08
CA HIS A 735 -19.34 -21.31 22.93
C HIS A 735 -19.86 -22.61 23.57
N HIS A 736 -20.49 -22.52 24.75
CA HIS A 736 -21.06 -23.68 25.45
C HIS A 736 -22.29 -24.27 24.72
N TYR A 737 -23.09 -23.46 24.04
CA TYR A 737 -24.18 -23.95 23.19
C TYR A 737 -23.65 -24.60 21.91
N ALA A 738 -22.60 -24.03 21.31
CA ALA A 738 -21.93 -24.66 20.17
C ALA A 738 -21.40 -26.06 20.53
N GLN A 739 -20.84 -26.22 21.74
CA GLN A 739 -20.43 -27.53 22.27
C GLN A 739 -21.63 -28.47 22.52
N THR A 740 -22.76 -27.94 22.98
CA THR A 740 -24.00 -28.71 23.18
C THR A 740 -24.54 -29.23 21.85
N ILE A 741 -24.61 -28.38 20.82
CA ILE A 741 -25.04 -28.77 19.47
C ILE A 741 -24.09 -29.82 18.89
N HIS A 742 -22.78 -29.61 19.02
CA HIS A 742 -21.76 -30.58 18.59
C HIS A 742 -21.96 -31.96 19.26
N SER A 743 -22.24 -31.98 20.56
CA SER A 743 -22.55 -33.21 21.30
C SER A 743 -23.83 -33.89 20.82
N ARG A 744 -24.86 -33.13 20.43
CA ARG A 744 -26.10 -33.69 19.84
C ARG A 744 -25.87 -34.25 18.45
N LEU A 745 -25.14 -33.55 17.60
CA LEU A 745 -24.73 -34.05 16.28
C LEU A 745 -23.93 -35.34 16.41
N ARG A 746 -23.12 -35.48 17.48
CA ARG A 746 -22.41 -36.73 17.76
C ARG A 746 -23.36 -37.90 18.02
N LEU A 747 -24.40 -37.69 18.82
CA LEU A 747 -25.41 -38.73 19.09
C LEU A 747 -26.14 -39.15 17.81
N MET A 748 -26.38 -38.21 16.90
CA MET A 748 -26.99 -38.47 15.59
C MET A 748 -26.03 -39.26 14.69
N PHE A 749 -24.75 -38.86 14.65
CA PHE A 749 -23.71 -39.53 13.88
C PHE A 749 -23.44 -40.98 14.33
N ASP A 750 -23.49 -41.25 15.64
CA ASP A 750 -23.28 -42.59 16.19
C ASP A 750 -24.47 -43.55 15.94
N GLN A 751 -25.57 -43.07 15.36
CA GLN A 751 -26.68 -43.92 14.89
C GLN A 751 -26.48 -44.41 13.45
N LEU A 752 -25.47 -43.93 12.75
CA LEU A 752 -25.21 -44.32 11.36
C LEU A 752 -24.47 -45.66 11.32
N THR A 753 -24.81 -46.48 10.33
CA THR A 753 -24.19 -47.80 10.10
C THR A 753 -22.88 -47.66 9.33
N TRP A 754 -22.79 -46.65 8.46
CA TRP A 754 -21.58 -46.36 7.68
C TRP A 754 -21.43 -44.86 7.41
N MET A 755 -20.21 -44.42 7.12
CA MET A 755 -19.90 -43.06 6.70
C MET A 755 -18.72 -43.04 5.73
N ALA A 756 -18.63 -42.01 4.88
CA ALA A 756 -17.40 -41.76 4.12
C ALA A 756 -16.18 -41.71 5.06
N ARG A 757 -14.98 -42.02 4.56
CA ARG A 757 -13.73 -41.83 5.32
C ARG A 757 -13.17 -40.42 5.09
N PRO A 758 -13.48 -39.40 5.93
CA PRO A 758 -12.98 -38.06 5.74
C PRO A 758 -11.49 -37.96 6.09
N TYR A 759 -10.80 -37.08 5.37
CA TYR A 759 -9.43 -36.65 5.61
C TYR A 759 -9.43 -35.15 5.88
N CYS A 760 -8.27 -34.62 6.30
CA CYS A 760 -8.11 -33.20 6.57
C CYS A 760 -8.41 -32.35 5.32
N ASP A 761 -8.03 -32.81 4.13
CA ASP A 761 -8.20 -32.07 2.88
C ASP A 761 -9.41 -32.52 2.05
N ARG A 762 -10.02 -33.69 2.27
CA ARG A 762 -11.09 -34.21 1.41
C ARG A 762 -12.07 -35.11 2.16
N VAL A 763 -13.29 -35.22 1.66
CA VAL A 763 -14.33 -36.10 2.23
C VAL A 763 -14.23 -37.52 1.66
N TRP A 764 -13.96 -37.64 0.36
CA TRP A 764 -13.89 -38.92 -0.33
C TRP A 764 -12.46 -39.25 -0.77
N MET A 765 -12.03 -40.48 -0.49
CA MET A 765 -10.79 -41.07 -1.00
C MET A 765 -11.12 -42.26 -1.89
N TYR A 766 -10.42 -42.37 -3.01
CA TYR A 766 -10.65 -43.40 -4.03
C TYR A 766 -9.46 -44.34 -4.24
N GLN A 767 -8.31 -43.99 -3.68
CA GLN A 767 -7.10 -44.80 -3.75
C GLN A 767 -7.19 -46.03 -2.84
N PRO A 768 -6.44 -47.11 -3.12
CA PRO A 768 -6.27 -48.20 -2.18
C PRO A 768 -5.74 -47.70 -0.82
N GLY A 769 -6.21 -48.31 0.26
CA GLY A 769 -5.74 -48.02 1.60
C GLY A 769 -5.71 -49.29 2.44
N ASP A 770 -4.77 -49.35 3.37
CA ASP A 770 -4.54 -50.54 4.19
C ASP A 770 -5.77 -50.90 5.02
N GLY A 771 -6.12 -52.19 5.01
CA GLY A 771 -7.23 -52.75 5.77
C GLY A 771 -8.63 -52.57 5.15
N PHE A 772 -8.73 -52.06 3.91
CA PHE A 772 -10.01 -51.93 3.20
C PHE A 772 -10.26 -53.13 2.28
N ARG A 773 -11.49 -53.66 2.32
CA ARG A 773 -11.99 -54.69 1.40
C ARG A 773 -12.85 -54.05 0.32
N THR A 774 -12.83 -54.58 -0.91
CA THR A 774 -13.62 -54.04 -2.03
C THR A 774 -14.89 -54.86 -2.24
N LEU A 775 -16.00 -54.17 -2.50
CA LEU A 775 -17.24 -54.75 -2.99
C LEU A 775 -17.62 -54.13 -4.35
N PRO A 776 -17.99 -54.95 -5.36
CA PRO A 776 -17.89 -56.41 -5.35
C PRO A 776 -16.41 -56.88 -5.36
N PRO A 777 -16.08 -58.09 -4.87
CA PRO A 777 -14.69 -58.55 -4.71
C PRO A 777 -13.87 -58.59 -6.01
N ALA A 778 -14.53 -58.79 -7.16
CA ALA A 778 -13.90 -58.89 -8.47
C ALA A 778 -13.38 -57.55 -9.04
N TRP A 779 -13.44 -56.45 -8.28
CA TRP A 779 -13.16 -55.12 -8.79
C TRP A 779 -11.82 -54.56 -8.31
N GLU A 780 -10.86 -54.36 -9.22
CA GLU A 780 -9.49 -53.94 -8.88
C GLU A 780 -9.26 -52.40 -8.93
N HIS A 781 -10.17 -51.63 -9.52
CA HIS A 781 -9.97 -50.19 -9.72
C HIS A 781 -10.28 -49.31 -8.49
N GLN A 782 -10.10 -48.00 -8.67
CA GLN A 782 -10.46 -46.96 -7.69
C GLN A 782 -11.96 -47.04 -7.30
N ALA A 783 -12.25 -46.91 -6.01
CA ALA A 783 -13.59 -46.95 -5.43
C ALA A 783 -13.63 -46.15 -4.12
N PRO A 784 -14.78 -45.51 -3.77
CA PRO A 784 -14.91 -44.68 -2.57
C PRO A 784 -14.64 -45.49 -1.31
N GLN A 785 -13.88 -44.92 -0.37
CA GLN A 785 -13.65 -45.50 0.95
C GLN A 785 -14.76 -45.10 1.94
N VAL A 786 -15.35 -46.09 2.59
CA VAL A 786 -16.31 -45.93 3.68
C VAL A 786 -15.85 -46.66 4.93
N LEU A 787 -16.17 -46.10 6.08
CA LEU A 787 -16.03 -46.71 7.39
C LEU A 787 -17.38 -47.30 7.78
N LEU A 788 -17.38 -48.53 8.29
CA LEU A 788 -18.52 -49.07 9.01
C LEU A 788 -18.40 -48.72 10.48
N HIS A 789 -19.54 -48.44 11.11
CA HIS A 789 -19.60 -48.19 12.54
C HIS A 789 -18.96 -49.35 13.32
N PRO A 790 -18.27 -49.11 14.45
CA PRO A 790 -17.57 -50.17 15.21
C PRO A 790 -18.44 -51.35 15.69
N ARG A 791 -19.78 -51.21 15.62
CA ARG A 791 -20.75 -52.26 15.98
C ARG A 791 -21.14 -53.14 14.78
N VAL A 792 -20.72 -52.79 13.56
CA VAL A 792 -21.06 -53.49 12.32
C VAL A 792 -19.82 -54.21 11.78
N PHE A 793 -19.89 -55.53 11.73
CA PHE A 793 -18.75 -56.38 11.41
C PHE A 793 -18.58 -56.61 9.90
N HIS A 794 -19.67 -56.56 9.13
CA HIS A 794 -19.64 -56.76 7.68
C HIS A 794 -20.83 -56.03 7.04
N PRO A 795 -20.67 -55.44 5.84
CA PRO A 795 -21.79 -54.91 5.08
C PRO A 795 -22.43 -56.03 4.25
N GLU A 796 -23.71 -55.84 3.92
CA GLU A 796 -24.44 -56.65 2.95
C GLU A 796 -24.20 -56.12 1.53
N TRP A 797 -24.29 -57.02 0.55
CA TRP A 797 -24.09 -56.70 -0.87
C TRP A 797 -24.98 -57.60 -1.72
N GLU A 798 -26.26 -57.24 -1.78
CA GLU A 798 -27.31 -57.90 -2.58
C GLU A 798 -27.97 -56.92 -3.53
#